data_AF-A0A8C4FWR0-F1
#
_entry.id   AF-A0A8C4FWR0-F1
#
_cell.length_a   1.000
_cell.length_b   1.000
_cell.length_c   1.000
_cell.angle_alpha   90.00
_cell.angle_beta   90.00
_cell.angle_gamma   90.00
#
_symmetry.space_group_name_H-M   'P 1'
#
loop_
_entity.id
_entity.type
_entity.pdbx_description
1 polymer ?
#
loop_
_entity_poly.entity_id
_entity_poly.type
_entity_poly.pdbx_seq_one_letter_code
_entity_poly.pdbx_strand_id
1 'polypeptide(L)'
;MCFLQNYYGAARAIFSDNPLGLTCGMVCPTSDLCVGGCNLYASEEGPINIGGLQQFATEVFSKMGIPQVRNPALPCQDQMPESYHSKIALIGCGPASVSCASFLARLGYDDITIFEKQKYIGGLSSAEIPQFRLPYEVVQFEVDLMKDLGVKTVCEKGLGQDGMTLLSLKEEGYKAVFVGIGLPQANKHKMFEGFSMDQGFYTSKDFLPLVAKASKIGMCSRCSPLPELRGTIIVLGAGDTAFDCATSALRCGARRVYVVFRKGFTNIRAVPEEMELAKEEKCEFLPFLTPRKVLVKTGRVAGMEFCRTEQTESGDWVEDEDQIIRLKADYIISAFGSGLNDPKVKEAMAPIRLNRWGLPDINPDTMQTSEPWVFAGGDVAGLANTTVESVNDGKQASWHIHKYVQALHGHVVSSEPELPLFYTAIDMVDISVDMAGIRFPNPFGLASAPPTTSASMIRRAFEEGWGFALTKTFSLDKDLVTNVSPRIVRGTTSGPVFGPAQGSFLNIELISEKTAAYWCQTVSELKADFPSNIIISSIMCSFNKADWMELSKMAEDSGADALELNLSCPHGMGERGMGLACGQDPELVRNICRWVRQAVKIPFFAKLTPNVTNIVDIARAAQEGGADGVTATNTVSGLMGLKADGSPWPGVGRDRRTTYGGVSGNAIRPIALRAVSAIARALPGFPILATGGIESAESGLQFLHAGASVLQVCSAVQNQDFTVIEDYCIGLKALLYLKSIEELSDWDGQSPPTTRHQRGKPIPRLQDLVGKGLPSFGPYLEQKKRALAIYNQKMRDREERVTVDPSRSTFTPKKPVATVKDLIGRALKHIGAYQELNNEEQVQAFIDEDMCINCGKCYMTCNDSGYQAITFDPETHLPVVRDSCTGCTLCLSVCPIIDCIKMVARTTPYVPKRGVPQAVMPVC
;
A
#
# COMPACT_ATOMS: atom_id res chain seq x y z
N MET A 1 3.14 2.19 5.45
CA MET A 1 3.03 2.71 4.07
C MET A 1 1.60 3.16 3.72
N CYS A 2 0.60 2.27 3.52
CA CYS A 2 -0.76 2.71 3.11
C CYS A 2 -1.45 3.69 4.08
N PHE A 3 -1.33 3.46 5.40
CA PHE A 3 -1.86 4.37 6.42
C PHE A 3 -1.21 5.76 6.39
N LEU A 4 0.03 5.84 5.88
CA LEU A 4 0.81 7.08 5.77
C LEU A 4 0.64 7.75 4.39
N GLN A 5 -0.33 7.31 3.60
CA GLN A 5 -0.63 7.78 2.24
C GLN A 5 0.53 7.63 1.24
N ASN A 6 1.44 6.68 1.49
CA ASN A 6 2.50 6.31 0.56
C ASN A 6 2.11 5.05 -0.23
N TYR A 7 1.24 5.22 -1.21
CA TYR A 7 0.72 4.12 -2.03
C TYR A 7 1.77 3.59 -3.02
N TYR A 8 2.60 4.47 -3.58
CA TYR A 8 3.73 4.07 -4.42
C TYR A 8 4.73 3.22 -3.65
N GLY A 9 5.16 3.64 -2.45
CA GLY A 9 6.09 2.84 -1.65
C GLY A 9 5.53 1.47 -1.28
N ALA A 10 4.26 1.40 -0.93
CA ALA A 10 3.57 0.13 -0.68
C ALA A 10 3.57 -0.76 -1.95
N ALA A 11 3.19 -0.22 -3.11
CA ALA A 11 3.20 -0.95 -4.37
C ALA A 11 4.62 -1.40 -4.76
N ARG A 12 5.64 -0.55 -4.58
CA ARG A 12 7.05 -0.87 -4.82
C ARG A 12 7.50 -2.05 -3.97
N ALA A 13 7.18 -2.06 -2.67
CA ALA A 13 7.50 -3.19 -1.79
C ALA A 13 6.79 -4.48 -2.24
N ILE A 14 5.50 -4.40 -2.57
CA ILE A 14 4.71 -5.55 -3.07
C ILE A 14 5.32 -6.11 -4.36
N PHE A 15 5.57 -5.25 -5.37
CA PHE A 15 6.10 -5.68 -6.66
C PHE A 15 7.57 -6.11 -6.60
N SER A 16 8.32 -5.70 -5.58
CA SER A 16 9.69 -6.16 -5.37
C SER A 16 9.74 -7.67 -5.15
N ASP A 17 8.85 -8.20 -4.31
CA ASP A 17 8.78 -9.64 -4.03
C ASP A 17 7.81 -10.42 -4.90
N ASN A 18 6.77 -9.77 -5.43
CA ASN A 18 5.71 -10.40 -6.21
C ASN A 18 5.38 -9.58 -7.48
N PRO A 19 5.91 -9.97 -8.65
CA PRO A 19 5.61 -9.31 -9.93
C PRO A 19 4.14 -9.30 -10.33
N LEU A 20 3.30 -10.14 -9.70
CA LEU A 20 1.85 -10.20 -9.89
C LEU A 20 1.11 -9.73 -8.63
N GLY A 21 1.60 -8.64 -8.04
CA GLY A 21 1.10 -8.09 -6.78
C GLY A 21 -0.38 -7.73 -6.80
N LEU A 22 -0.90 -7.15 -7.88
CA LEU A 22 -2.31 -6.75 -7.98
C LEU A 22 -3.21 -7.97 -8.18
N THR A 23 -2.84 -8.92 -9.04
CA THR A 23 -3.55 -10.19 -9.19
C THR A 23 -3.64 -10.92 -7.86
N CYS A 24 -2.51 -11.10 -7.16
CA CYS A 24 -2.47 -11.80 -5.87
C CYS A 24 -3.29 -11.09 -4.79
N GLY A 25 -3.30 -9.75 -4.77
CA GLY A 25 -4.14 -8.98 -3.85
C GLY A 25 -5.64 -9.28 -4.00
N MET A 26 -6.08 -9.62 -5.22
CA MET A 26 -7.49 -9.93 -5.51
C MET A 26 -7.86 -11.40 -5.31
N VAL A 27 -6.96 -12.35 -5.61
CA VAL A 27 -7.31 -13.78 -5.73
C VAL A 27 -6.65 -14.71 -4.71
N CYS A 28 -5.71 -14.22 -3.89
CA CYS A 28 -5.06 -15.09 -2.91
C CYS A 28 -6.09 -15.65 -1.90
N PRO A 29 -6.05 -16.97 -1.61
CA PRO A 29 -6.84 -17.58 -0.55
C PRO A 29 -6.26 -17.21 0.83
N THR A 30 -6.38 -15.93 1.20
CA THR A 30 -5.58 -15.35 2.29
C THR A 30 -5.79 -16.02 3.66
N SER A 31 -6.98 -16.58 3.92
CA SER A 31 -7.31 -17.31 5.15
C SER A 31 -6.45 -18.55 5.38
N ASP A 32 -5.95 -19.17 4.30
CA ASP A 32 -5.02 -20.30 4.34
C ASP A 32 -3.55 -19.85 4.17
N LEU A 33 -3.32 -18.53 4.05
CA LEU A 33 -2.01 -17.93 3.82
C LEU A 33 -1.74 -16.84 4.87
N CYS A 34 -1.45 -15.60 4.43
CA CYS A 34 -1.00 -14.50 5.28
C CYS A 34 -2.01 -14.08 6.37
N VAL A 35 -3.31 -14.17 6.09
CA VAL A 35 -4.36 -13.76 7.04
C VAL A 35 -4.57 -14.83 8.12
N GLY A 36 -4.41 -16.11 7.76
CA GLY A 36 -4.47 -17.23 8.73
C GLY A 36 -3.40 -17.17 9.82
N GLY A 37 -2.26 -16.55 9.54
CA GLY A 37 -1.16 -16.32 10.50
C GLY A 37 -1.14 -14.92 11.15
N CYS A 38 -2.16 -14.08 10.92
CA CYS A 38 -2.15 -12.70 11.41
C CYS A 38 -2.32 -12.63 12.94
N ASN A 39 -1.45 -11.89 13.64
CA ASN A 39 -1.54 -11.73 15.10
C ASN A 39 -2.87 -11.15 15.58
N LEU A 40 -3.53 -10.28 14.80
CA LEU A 40 -4.83 -9.70 15.17
C LEU A 40 -5.98 -10.71 15.09
N TYR A 41 -5.76 -11.90 14.55
CA TYR A 41 -6.69 -13.02 14.71
C TYR A 41 -6.98 -13.32 16.20
N ALA A 42 -6.05 -12.99 17.10
CA ALA A 42 -6.21 -13.16 18.55
C ALA A 42 -7.07 -12.06 19.22
N SER A 43 -7.67 -11.14 18.46
CA SER A 43 -8.52 -10.05 18.95
C SER A 43 -9.93 -10.14 18.34
N GLU A 44 -10.93 -9.56 19.02
CA GLU A 44 -12.32 -9.61 18.60
C GLU A 44 -12.58 -8.92 17.25
N GLU A 45 -11.80 -7.90 16.89
CA GLU A 45 -11.84 -7.25 15.58
C GLU A 45 -11.36 -8.16 14.42
N GLY A 46 -10.61 -9.20 14.74
CA GLY A 46 -10.12 -10.19 13.77
C GLY A 46 -8.89 -9.74 12.97
N PRO A 47 -8.44 -10.60 12.03
CA PRO A 47 -7.20 -10.39 11.29
C PRO A 47 -7.32 -9.26 10.26
N ILE A 48 -6.18 -8.71 9.84
CA ILE A 48 -6.11 -7.67 8.81
C ILE A 48 -6.54 -8.21 7.45
N ASN A 49 -7.28 -7.42 6.67
CA ASN A 49 -7.52 -7.67 5.25
C ASN A 49 -6.27 -7.35 4.41
N ILE A 50 -5.27 -8.25 4.45
CA ILE A 50 -3.98 -8.06 3.78
C ILE A 50 -4.17 -7.99 2.25
N GLY A 51 -4.99 -8.89 1.68
CA GLY A 51 -5.26 -8.92 0.23
C GLY A 51 -5.86 -7.61 -0.28
N GLY A 52 -6.88 -7.07 0.41
CA GLY A 52 -7.50 -5.80 0.04
C GLY A 52 -6.55 -4.60 0.14
N LEU A 53 -5.65 -4.57 1.14
CA LEU A 53 -4.64 -3.50 1.24
C LEU A 53 -3.60 -3.59 0.12
N GLN A 54 -3.17 -4.80 -0.23
CA GLN A 54 -2.28 -5.06 -1.36
C GLN A 54 -2.92 -4.65 -2.69
N GLN A 55 -4.19 -5.03 -2.90
CA GLN A 55 -4.98 -4.61 -4.06
C GLN A 55 -5.05 -3.09 -4.16
N PHE A 56 -5.42 -2.41 -3.08
CA PHE A 56 -5.60 -0.96 -3.08
C PHE A 56 -4.31 -0.22 -3.48
N ALA A 57 -3.18 -0.54 -2.86
CA ALA A 57 -1.91 0.12 -3.15
C ALA A 57 -1.47 -0.08 -4.62
N THR A 58 -1.58 -1.32 -5.10
CA THR A 58 -1.16 -1.67 -6.46
C THR A 58 -2.14 -1.15 -7.54
N GLU A 59 -3.42 -1.00 -7.22
CA GLU A 59 -4.41 -0.35 -8.09
C GLU A 59 -4.20 1.17 -8.17
N VAL A 60 -3.82 1.82 -7.07
CA VAL A 60 -3.43 3.23 -7.12
C VAL A 60 -2.16 3.40 -7.98
N PHE A 61 -1.17 2.53 -7.81
CA PHE A 61 0.04 2.55 -8.64
C PHE A 61 -0.25 2.33 -10.13
N SER A 62 -1.14 1.40 -10.50
CA SER A 62 -1.50 1.18 -11.90
C SER A 62 -2.11 2.44 -12.53
N LYS A 63 -2.91 3.19 -11.77
CA LYS A 63 -3.49 4.48 -12.19
C LYS A 63 -2.48 5.63 -12.26
N MET A 64 -1.31 5.52 -11.61
CA MET A 64 -0.23 6.49 -11.78
C MET A 64 0.39 6.42 -13.18
N GLY A 65 0.19 5.35 -13.95
CA GLY A 65 0.70 5.22 -15.32
C GLY A 65 2.22 5.21 -15.42
N ILE A 66 2.91 4.68 -14.40
CA ILE A 66 4.38 4.70 -14.31
C ILE A 66 4.96 3.34 -14.74
N PRO A 67 5.92 3.30 -15.68
CA PRO A 67 6.56 2.06 -16.10
C PRO A 67 7.57 1.53 -15.07
N GLN A 68 7.82 0.22 -15.14
CA GLN A 68 8.98 -0.37 -14.47
C GLN A 68 10.26 0.03 -15.22
N VAL A 69 11.37 0.21 -14.52
CA VAL A 69 12.67 0.49 -15.14
C VAL A 69 13.70 -0.55 -14.73
N ARG A 70 14.74 -0.68 -15.55
CA ARG A 70 15.91 -1.52 -15.24
C ARG A 70 16.56 -1.06 -13.93
N ASN A 71 17.06 -2.02 -13.15
CA ASN A 71 17.76 -1.74 -11.88
C ASN A 71 18.84 -0.64 -12.09
N PRO A 72 18.71 0.52 -11.41
CA PRO A 72 19.62 1.64 -11.59
C PRO A 72 21.08 1.36 -11.20
N ALA A 73 21.31 0.35 -10.37
CA ALA A 73 22.66 -0.05 -9.93
C ALA A 73 23.40 -0.93 -10.95
N LEU A 74 22.72 -1.46 -11.97
CA LEU A 74 23.37 -2.29 -12.99
C LEU A 74 24.17 -1.44 -13.99
N PRO A 75 25.30 -1.95 -14.51
CA PRO A 75 26.03 -1.32 -15.62
C PRO A 75 25.14 -1.03 -16.82
N CYS A 76 25.50 -0.11 -17.71
CA CYS A 76 24.73 0.08 -18.95
C CYS A 76 24.72 -1.23 -19.77
N GLN A 77 23.71 -1.40 -20.64
CA GLN A 77 23.52 -2.65 -21.38
C GLN A 77 24.78 -3.08 -22.15
N ASP A 78 25.46 -2.15 -22.81
CA ASP A 78 26.69 -2.41 -23.57
C ASP A 78 27.91 -2.80 -22.70
N GLN A 79 27.82 -2.63 -21.38
CA GLN A 79 28.86 -2.99 -20.41
C GLN A 79 28.53 -4.27 -19.64
N MET A 80 27.38 -4.89 -19.90
CA MET A 80 27.04 -6.15 -19.25
C MET A 80 27.94 -7.28 -19.75
N PRO A 81 28.31 -8.25 -18.89
CA PRO A 81 29.02 -9.44 -19.34
C PRO A 81 28.22 -10.23 -20.37
N GLU A 82 28.93 -10.91 -21.29
CA GLU A 82 28.33 -11.74 -22.35
C GLU A 82 27.33 -12.78 -21.81
N SER A 83 27.51 -13.22 -20.55
CA SER A 83 26.59 -14.14 -19.90
C SER A 83 25.15 -13.62 -19.85
N TYR A 84 24.93 -12.31 -19.76
CA TYR A 84 23.61 -11.68 -19.69
C TYR A 84 22.90 -11.56 -21.04
N HIS A 85 23.63 -11.71 -22.15
CA HIS A 85 23.08 -11.77 -23.51
C HIS A 85 22.69 -13.20 -23.93
N SER A 86 22.75 -14.15 -22.99
CA SER A 86 22.35 -15.54 -23.24
C SER A 86 20.85 -15.63 -23.56
N LYS A 87 20.51 -16.32 -24.65
CA LYS A 87 19.11 -16.62 -25.02
C LYS A 87 18.42 -17.49 -23.96
N ILE A 88 17.32 -16.99 -23.38
CA ILE A 88 16.50 -17.72 -22.41
C ILE A 88 15.06 -17.86 -22.95
N ALA A 89 14.54 -19.09 -22.94
CA ALA A 89 13.16 -19.37 -23.33
C ALA A 89 12.30 -19.71 -22.10
N LEU A 90 11.08 -19.20 -22.08
CA LEU A 90 10.06 -19.63 -21.13
C LEU A 90 8.83 -20.11 -21.92
N ILE A 91 8.14 -21.13 -21.41
CA ILE A 91 7.05 -21.78 -22.13
C ILE A 91 5.78 -21.68 -21.30
N GLY A 92 4.74 -21.08 -21.88
CA GLY A 92 3.50 -20.67 -21.23
C GLY A 92 3.64 -19.28 -20.61
N CYS A 93 2.76 -18.34 -20.95
CA CYS A 93 2.71 -16.98 -20.40
C CYS A 93 1.75 -16.89 -19.21
N GLY A 94 1.88 -17.81 -18.25
CA GLY A 94 1.16 -17.80 -16.97
C GLY A 94 1.98 -17.17 -15.83
N PRO A 95 1.42 -17.13 -14.60
CA PRO A 95 2.04 -16.52 -13.42
C PRO A 95 3.50 -16.91 -13.18
N ALA A 96 3.83 -18.21 -13.30
CA ALA A 96 5.17 -18.72 -13.05
C ALA A 96 6.21 -18.16 -14.02
N SER A 97 5.91 -18.18 -15.33
CA SER A 97 6.82 -17.65 -16.35
C SER A 97 6.92 -16.13 -16.31
N VAL A 98 5.82 -15.42 -16.04
CA VAL A 98 5.84 -13.95 -15.90
C VAL A 98 6.74 -13.56 -14.72
N SER A 99 6.64 -14.27 -13.59
CA SER A 99 7.53 -14.07 -12.44
C SER A 99 8.99 -14.37 -12.79
N CYS A 100 9.27 -15.56 -13.33
CA CYS A 100 10.63 -15.99 -13.70
C CYS A 100 11.29 -15.00 -14.67
N ALA A 101 10.60 -14.61 -15.74
CA ALA A 101 11.10 -13.65 -16.71
C ALA A 101 11.32 -12.26 -16.09
N SER A 102 10.43 -11.81 -15.21
CA SER A 102 10.58 -10.51 -14.52
C SER A 102 11.85 -10.48 -13.68
N PHE A 103 12.11 -11.51 -12.86
CA PHE A 103 13.32 -11.55 -12.03
C PHE A 103 14.60 -11.74 -12.84
N LEU A 104 14.59 -12.53 -13.91
CA LEU A 104 15.72 -12.61 -14.84
C LEU A 104 16.01 -11.27 -15.51
N ALA A 105 14.98 -10.55 -15.96
CA ALA A 105 15.15 -9.23 -16.57
C ALA A 105 15.69 -8.21 -15.55
N ARG A 106 15.24 -8.27 -14.28
CA ARG A 106 15.78 -7.45 -13.19
C ARG A 106 17.25 -7.72 -12.89
N LEU A 107 17.69 -8.98 -12.99
CA LEU A 107 19.11 -9.36 -12.87
C LEU A 107 19.96 -8.82 -14.04
N GLY A 108 19.33 -8.48 -15.17
CA GLY A 108 19.97 -7.81 -16.30
C GLY A 108 20.02 -8.62 -17.59
N TYR A 109 19.39 -9.80 -17.64
CA TYR A 109 19.28 -10.57 -18.88
C TYR A 109 18.37 -9.85 -19.90
N ASP A 110 18.81 -9.73 -21.15
CA ASP A 110 18.11 -8.93 -22.18
C ASP A 110 17.52 -9.76 -23.33
N ASP A 111 17.93 -11.02 -23.50
CA ASP A 111 17.34 -11.94 -24.50
C ASP A 111 16.42 -13.00 -23.86
N ILE A 112 15.29 -12.53 -23.33
CA ILE A 112 14.27 -13.37 -22.72
C ILE A 112 13.03 -13.43 -23.63
N THR A 113 12.60 -14.64 -23.98
CA THR A 113 11.38 -14.85 -24.79
C THR A 113 10.42 -15.83 -24.11
N ILE A 114 9.17 -15.42 -23.91
CA ILE A 114 8.08 -16.29 -23.48
C ILE A 114 7.28 -16.74 -24.70
N PHE A 115 7.13 -18.06 -24.88
CA PHE A 115 6.29 -18.67 -25.91
C PHE A 115 4.95 -19.11 -25.33
N GLU A 116 3.85 -18.56 -25.82
CA GLU A 116 2.48 -18.85 -25.36
C GLU A 116 1.69 -19.59 -26.45
N LYS A 117 1.08 -20.72 -26.08
CA LYS A 117 0.28 -21.55 -26.99
C LYS A 117 -0.96 -20.82 -27.53
N GLN A 118 -1.59 -20.01 -26.70
CA GLN A 118 -2.83 -19.32 -27.00
C GLN A 118 -2.59 -17.96 -27.67
N LYS A 119 -3.67 -17.31 -28.09
CA LYS A 119 -3.67 -15.94 -28.62
C LYS A 119 -3.63 -14.86 -27.53
N TYR A 120 -3.79 -15.27 -26.28
CA TYR A 120 -3.87 -14.40 -25.12
C TYR A 120 -2.76 -14.77 -24.12
N ILE A 121 -2.34 -13.79 -23.34
CA ILE A 121 -1.37 -13.91 -22.26
C ILE A 121 -2.07 -14.10 -20.91
N GLY A 122 -1.32 -14.41 -19.85
CA GLY A 122 -1.80 -14.41 -18.46
C GLY A 122 -2.22 -15.78 -17.90
N GLY A 123 -2.20 -16.85 -18.72
CA GLY A 123 -2.55 -18.20 -18.27
C GLY A 123 -3.97 -18.29 -17.68
N LEU A 124 -4.11 -18.99 -16.54
CA LEU A 124 -5.39 -19.17 -15.85
C LEU A 124 -6.00 -17.85 -15.36
N SER A 125 -5.18 -16.86 -14.98
CA SER A 125 -5.63 -15.53 -14.58
C SER A 125 -6.47 -14.86 -15.66
N SER A 126 -6.16 -15.12 -16.93
CA SER A 126 -6.95 -14.64 -18.06
C SER A 126 -8.00 -15.66 -18.48
N ALA A 127 -7.67 -16.94 -18.60
CA ALA A 127 -8.52 -17.96 -19.20
C ALA A 127 -9.68 -18.43 -18.32
N GLU A 128 -9.52 -18.47 -16.99
CA GLU A 128 -10.44 -19.21 -16.13
C GLU A 128 -10.94 -18.41 -14.93
N ILE A 129 -10.08 -17.63 -14.26
CA ILE A 129 -10.51 -16.81 -13.14
C ILE A 129 -11.54 -15.78 -13.65
N PRO A 130 -12.77 -15.72 -13.10
CA PRO A 130 -13.82 -14.87 -13.65
C PRO A 130 -13.52 -13.36 -13.55
N GLN A 131 -14.00 -12.57 -14.53
CA GLN A 131 -13.83 -11.11 -14.58
C GLN A 131 -14.31 -10.39 -13.32
N PHE A 132 -15.33 -10.92 -12.63
CA PHE A 132 -15.87 -10.32 -11.41
C PHE A 132 -15.03 -10.58 -10.16
N ARG A 133 -14.02 -11.46 -10.23
CA ARG A 133 -12.98 -11.64 -9.21
C ARG A 133 -11.66 -11.01 -9.65
N LEU A 134 -11.25 -11.22 -10.90
CA LEU A 134 -10.00 -10.70 -11.46
C LEU A 134 -10.24 -10.03 -12.82
N PRO A 135 -10.25 -8.69 -12.85
CA PRO A 135 -10.37 -7.94 -14.09
C PRO A 135 -9.17 -8.18 -15.04
N TYR A 136 -9.42 -8.33 -16.34
CA TYR A 136 -8.36 -8.62 -17.32
C TYR A 136 -7.29 -7.53 -17.42
N GLU A 137 -7.68 -6.27 -17.26
CA GLU A 137 -6.79 -5.10 -17.28
C GLU A 137 -5.69 -5.19 -16.20
N VAL A 138 -5.94 -5.91 -15.09
CA VAL A 138 -4.94 -6.19 -14.05
C VAL A 138 -3.84 -7.09 -14.60
N VAL A 139 -4.23 -8.17 -15.28
CA VAL A 139 -3.27 -9.13 -15.85
C VAL A 139 -2.45 -8.47 -16.96
N GLN A 140 -3.11 -7.67 -17.79
CA GLN A 140 -2.45 -6.89 -18.85
C GLN A 140 -1.42 -5.93 -18.25
N PHE A 141 -1.80 -5.18 -17.20
CA PHE A 141 -0.92 -4.25 -16.50
C PHE A 141 0.37 -4.91 -15.98
N GLU A 142 0.27 -6.07 -15.33
CA GLU A 142 1.42 -6.78 -14.75
C GLU A 142 2.33 -7.37 -15.84
N VAL A 143 1.77 -7.90 -16.92
CA VAL A 143 2.57 -8.36 -18.07
C VAL A 143 3.25 -7.19 -18.78
N ASP A 144 2.61 -6.03 -18.85
CA ASP A 144 3.23 -4.85 -19.45
C ASP A 144 4.37 -4.29 -18.57
N LEU A 145 4.26 -4.34 -17.24
CA LEU A 145 5.39 -4.05 -16.35
C LEU A 145 6.59 -4.96 -16.62
N MET A 146 6.37 -6.25 -16.86
CA MET A 146 7.43 -7.19 -17.25
C MET A 146 8.03 -6.82 -18.61
N LYS A 147 7.20 -6.43 -19.59
CA LYS A 147 7.67 -6.00 -20.92
C LYS A 147 8.45 -4.70 -20.89
N ASP A 148 8.19 -3.80 -19.94
CA ASP A 148 9.00 -2.59 -19.75
C ASP A 148 10.49 -2.92 -19.53
N LEU A 149 10.80 -4.13 -19.03
CA LEU A 149 12.17 -4.63 -18.84
C LEU A 149 12.77 -5.30 -20.10
N GLY A 150 12.05 -5.34 -21.22
CA GLY A 150 12.52 -5.92 -22.50
C GLY A 150 12.12 -7.37 -22.74
N VAL A 151 11.36 -8.00 -21.86
CA VAL A 151 10.89 -9.39 -22.05
C VAL A 151 9.96 -9.48 -23.26
N LYS A 152 10.26 -10.42 -24.16
CA LYS A 152 9.46 -10.66 -25.38
C LYS A 152 8.40 -11.72 -25.13
N THR A 153 7.21 -11.54 -25.71
CA THR A 153 6.12 -12.53 -25.67
C THR A 153 5.71 -12.91 -27.09
N VAL A 154 5.73 -14.20 -27.42
CA VAL A 154 5.34 -14.75 -28.73
C VAL A 154 4.17 -15.70 -28.54
N CYS A 155 2.98 -15.26 -28.93
CA CYS A 155 1.75 -16.06 -28.89
C CYS A 155 1.68 -17.07 -30.04
N GLU A 156 0.72 -17.99 -29.96
CA GLU A 156 0.51 -19.08 -30.92
C GLU A 156 1.74 -19.98 -31.12
N LYS A 157 2.56 -20.15 -30.08
CA LYS A 157 3.70 -21.07 -30.04
C LYS A 157 3.79 -21.77 -28.69
N GLY A 158 3.87 -23.10 -28.70
CA GLY A 158 4.04 -23.88 -27.47
C GLY A 158 4.60 -25.28 -27.72
N LEU A 159 4.99 -25.97 -26.64
CA LEU A 159 5.53 -27.33 -26.71
C LEU A 159 4.59 -28.28 -27.45
N GLY A 160 5.16 -29.04 -28.39
CA GLY A 160 4.43 -30.00 -29.22
C GLY A 160 3.64 -29.37 -30.38
N GLN A 161 3.74 -28.05 -30.60
CA GLN A 161 3.20 -27.35 -31.76
C GLN A 161 4.33 -26.96 -32.72
N ASP A 162 4.08 -27.11 -34.02
CA ASP A 162 4.99 -26.68 -35.10
C ASP A 162 6.45 -27.13 -34.93
N GLY A 163 6.66 -28.31 -34.36
CA GLY A 163 7.99 -28.89 -34.11
C GLY A 163 8.71 -28.37 -32.87
N MET A 164 8.13 -27.46 -32.09
CA MET A 164 8.74 -26.92 -30.88
C MET A 164 8.85 -27.98 -29.78
N THR A 165 10.08 -28.31 -29.43
CA THR A 165 10.49 -29.22 -28.36
C THR A 165 11.62 -28.59 -27.53
N LEU A 166 11.90 -29.14 -26.36
CA LEU A 166 13.07 -28.71 -25.58
C LEU A 166 14.36 -28.84 -26.41
N LEU A 167 14.55 -29.98 -27.09
CA LEU A 167 15.73 -30.21 -27.92
C LEU A 167 15.85 -29.19 -29.06
N SER A 168 14.74 -28.84 -29.73
CA SER A 168 14.78 -27.80 -30.77
C SER A 168 15.19 -26.43 -30.22
N LEU A 169 14.73 -26.05 -29.01
CA LEU A 169 15.14 -24.80 -28.38
C LEU A 169 16.65 -24.82 -28.05
N LYS A 170 17.17 -25.97 -27.62
CA LYS A 170 18.62 -26.15 -27.41
C LYS A 170 19.41 -26.00 -28.72
N GLU A 171 18.91 -26.57 -29.81
CA GLU A 171 19.49 -26.44 -31.16
C GLU A 171 19.45 -25.00 -31.69
N GLU A 172 18.38 -24.24 -31.37
CA GLU A 172 18.25 -22.81 -31.65
C GLU A 172 19.14 -21.91 -30.77
N GLY A 173 19.95 -22.51 -29.89
CA GLY A 173 20.96 -21.83 -29.09
C GLY A 173 20.47 -21.28 -27.74
N TYR A 174 19.25 -21.62 -27.31
CA TYR A 174 18.76 -21.25 -25.97
C TYR A 174 19.60 -21.94 -24.89
N LYS A 175 20.10 -21.14 -23.94
CA LYS A 175 21.00 -21.60 -22.87
C LYS A 175 20.24 -22.15 -21.67
N ALA A 176 19.07 -21.62 -21.39
CA ALA A 176 18.18 -22.10 -20.34
C ALA A 176 16.72 -22.06 -20.80
N VAL A 177 15.92 -23.01 -20.31
CA VAL A 177 14.49 -23.11 -20.57
C VAL A 177 13.71 -23.23 -19.26
N PHE A 178 12.66 -22.44 -19.11
CA PHE A 178 11.69 -22.57 -18.02
C PHE A 178 10.34 -23.06 -18.55
N VAL A 179 9.83 -24.16 -17.99
CA VAL A 179 8.54 -24.76 -18.36
C VAL A 179 7.48 -24.34 -17.34
N GLY A 180 6.59 -23.43 -17.74
CA GLY A 180 5.49 -22.88 -16.94
C GLY A 180 4.14 -23.02 -17.63
N ILE A 181 3.90 -24.14 -18.31
CA ILE A 181 2.70 -24.38 -19.14
C ILE A 181 1.42 -24.68 -18.34
N GLY A 182 1.53 -24.82 -17.01
CA GLY A 182 0.45 -25.26 -16.14
C GLY A 182 -0.04 -26.68 -16.43
N LEU A 183 -1.32 -26.94 -16.13
CA LEU A 183 -2.00 -28.21 -16.43
C LEU A 183 -3.06 -27.99 -17.53
N PRO A 184 -2.74 -28.22 -18.82
CA PRO A 184 -3.56 -27.67 -19.91
C PRO A 184 -4.86 -28.44 -20.18
N GLN A 185 -4.98 -29.70 -19.76
CA GLN A 185 -6.13 -30.54 -20.07
C GLN A 185 -7.04 -30.75 -18.85
N ALA A 186 -8.36 -30.85 -19.06
CA ALA A 186 -9.29 -31.22 -18.01
C ALA A 186 -9.14 -32.69 -17.61
N ASN A 187 -9.35 -32.98 -16.33
CA ASN A 187 -9.49 -34.35 -15.86
C ASN A 187 -10.88 -34.90 -16.24
N LYS A 188 -10.95 -35.69 -17.32
CA LYS A 188 -12.20 -36.26 -17.85
C LYS A 188 -12.41 -37.68 -17.33
N HIS A 189 -13.56 -37.89 -16.69
CA HIS A 189 -14.01 -39.24 -16.31
C HIS A 189 -14.61 -39.96 -17.52
N LYS A 190 -14.36 -41.28 -17.65
CA LYS A 190 -14.81 -42.10 -18.78
C LYS A 190 -16.33 -42.04 -19.04
N MET A 191 -17.11 -41.83 -17.98
CA MET A 191 -18.58 -41.74 -18.09
C MET A 191 -19.08 -40.56 -18.94
N PHE A 192 -18.22 -39.55 -19.16
CA PHE A 192 -18.55 -38.38 -19.97
C PHE A 192 -17.98 -38.49 -21.40
N GLU A 193 -17.35 -39.62 -21.75
CA GLU A 193 -16.93 -39.86 -23.13
C GLU A 193 -18.14 -39.86 -24.07
N GLY A 194 -18.00 -39.18 -25.22
CA GLY A 194 -19.07 -39.03 -26.20
C GLY A 194 -20.06 -37.89 -25.94
N PHE A 195 -19.99 -37.20 -24.79
CA PHE A 195 -20.81 -36.01 -24.53
C PHE A 195 -20.16 -34.72 -25.03
N SER A 196 -20.94 -33.88 -25.71
CA SER A 196 -20.50 -32.58 -26.24
C SER A 196 -21.20 -31.38 -25.58
N MET A 197 -20.67 -30.18 -25.86
CA MET A 197 -21.28 -28.91 -25.41
C MET A 197 -22.70 -28.72 -25.94
N ASP A 198 -22.99 -29.15 -27.17
CA ASP A 198 -24.33 -29.06 -27.78
C ASP A 198 -25.37 -29.93 -27.08
N GLN A 199 -24.90 -31.02 -26.45
CA GLN A 199 -25.71 -31.92 -25.64
C GLN A 199 -25.89 -31.42 -24.21
N GLY A 200 -25.18 -30.36 -23.81
CA GLY A 200 -25.26 -29.74 -22.48
C GLY A 200 -24.15 -30.16 -21.51
N PHE A 201 -23.07 -30.79 -21.98
CA PHE A 201 -21.94 -31.17 -21.13
C PHE A 201 -20.71 -30.29 -21.39
N TYR A 202 -20.10 -29.80 -20.30
CA TYR A 202 -18.86 -29.04 -20.34
C TYR A 202 -17.87 -29.60 -19.32
N THR A 203 -16.58 -29.50 -19.60
CA THR A 203 -15.57 -29.43 -18.52
C THR A 203 -15.31 -27.98 -18.15
N SER A 204 -14.67 -27.73 -17.00
CA SER A 204 -14.24 -26.38 -16.64
C SER A 204 -13.31 -25.74 -17.68
N LYS A 205 -12.43 -26.53 -18.31
CA LYS A 205 -11.52 -26.11 -19.40
C LYS A 205 -12.25 -25.82 -20.72
N ASP A 206 -13.51 -26.24 -20.84
CA ASP A 206 -14.38 -25.80 -21.95
C ASP A 206 -15.16 -24.54 -21.54
N PHE A 207 -15.81 -24.58 -20.38
CA PHE A 207 -16.78 -23.57 -19.96
C PHE A 207 -16.17 -22.23 -19.57
N LEU A 208 -15.22 -22.22 -18.63
CA LEU A 208 -14.66 -20.97 -18.10
C LEU A 208 -13.95 -20.13 -19.18
N PRO A 209 -13.15 -20.71 -20.10
CA PRO A 209 -12.58 -19.95 -21.21
C PRO A 209 -13.61 -19.32 -22.14
N LEU A 210 -14.78 -19.93 -22.34
CA LEU A 210 -15.86 -19.31 -23.12
C LEU A 210 -16.42 -18.08 -22.40
N VAL A 211 -16.66 -18.19 -21.09
CA VAL A 211 -17.13 -17.07 -20.26
C VAL A 211 -16.10 -15.95 -20.20
N ALA A 212 -14.82 -16.29 -20.02
CA ALA A 212 -13.72 -15.33 -19.99
C ALA A 212 -13.62 -14.56 -21.31
N LYS A 213 -13.58 -15.24 -22.46
CA LYS A 213 -13.53 -14.60 -23.78
C LYS A 213 -14.73 -13.69 -24.08
N ALA A 214 -15.88 -13.97 -23.49
CA ALA A 214 -17.08 -13.16 -23.63
C ALA A 214 -17.13 -11.95 -22.68
N SER A 215 -16.48 -12.03 -21.52
CA SER A 215 -16.57 -11.01 -20.46
C SER A 215 -15.32 -10.15 -20.31
N LYS A 216 -14.16 -10.62 -20.77
CA LYS A 216 -12.86 -9.94 -20.65
C LYS A 216 -12.54 -9.16 -21.91
N ILE A 217 -12.85 -7.87 -21.89
CA ILE A 217 -12.51 -6.97 -23.00
C ILE A 217 -10.98 -6.87 -23.11
N GLY A 218 -10.44 -7.00 -24.31
CA GLY A 218 -8.99 -7.00 -24.58
C GLY A 218 -8.34 -8.39 -24.62
N MET A 219 -8.95 -9.42 -24.01
CA MET A 219 -8.38 -10.78 -23.98
C MET A 219 -8.33 -11.44 -25.37
N CYS A 220 -9.31 -11.17 -26.23
CA CYS A 220 -9.39 -11.72 -27.57
C CYS A 220 -9.76 -10.63 -28.57
N SER A 221 -9.20 -10.71 -29.78
CA SER A 221 -9.47 -9.75 -30.86
C SER A 221 -10.90 -9.81 -31.43
N ARG A 222 -11.67 -10.85 -31.09
CA ARG A 222 -13.08 -11.02 -31.49
C ARG A 222 -13.95 -11.23 -30.26
N CYS A 223 -15.08 -10.51 -30.18
CA CYS A 223 -16.10 -10.76 -29.17
C CYS A 223 -16.62 -12.20 -29.32
N SER A 224 -16.52 -12.96 -28.24
CA SER A 224 -17.19 -14.26 -28.13
C SER A 224 -18.56 -14.06 -27.50
N PRO A 225 -19.62 -14.73 -27.98
CA PRO A 225 -20.91 -14.68 -27.30
C PRO A 225 -20.79 -15.36 -25.92
N LEU A 226 -21.48 -14.80 -24.93
CA LEU A 226 -21.60 -15.44 -23.62
C LEU A 226 -22.39 -16.76 -23.77
N PRO A 227 -21.94 -17.89 -23.18
CA PRO A 227 -22.71 -19.14 -23.21
C PRO A 227 -24.15 -18.95 -22.70
N GLU A 228 -25.12 -19.57 -23.36
CA GLU A 228 -26.53 -19.52 -22.95
C GLU A 228 -26.93 -20.79 -22.16
N LEU A 229 -26.83 -20.73 -20.84
CA LEU A 229 -27.17 -21.86 -19.97
C LEU A 229 -28.54 -21.65 -19.32
N ARG A 230 -29.63 -21.97 -20.04
CA ARG A 230 -31.01 -21.84 -19.51
C ARG A 230 -31.46 -23.09 -18.77
N GLY A 231 -31.88 -22.96 -17.52
CA GLY A 231 -32.43 -24.07 -16.74
C GLY A 231 -31.61 -24.40 -15.50
N THR A 232 -31.54 -25.68 -15.16
CA THR A 232 -30.82 -26.20 -13.98
C THR A 232 -29.44 -26.72 -14.39
N ILE A 233 -28.40 -26.27 -13.71
CA ILE A 233 -27.00 -26.63 -13.97
C ILE A 233 -26.50 -27.48 -12.80
N ILE A 234 -25.80 -28.58 -13.10
CA ILE A 234 -25.02 -29.35 -12.12
C ILE A 234 -23.54 -29.04 -12.34
N VAL A 235 -22.84 -28.60 -11.30
CA VAL A 235 -21.39 -28.46 -11.27
C VAL A 235 -20.81 -29.55 -10.37
N LEU A 236 -19.88 -30.32 -10.88
CA LEU A 236 -19.28 -31.46 -10.18
C LEU A 236 -17.89 -31.09 -9.65
N GLY A 237 -17.74 -30.99 -8.34
CA GLY A 237 -16.46 -30.65 -7.69
C GLY A 237 -16.64 -29.78 -6.44
N ALA A 238 -15.54 -29.57 -5.72
CA ALA A 238 -15.50 -28.79 -4.48
C ALA A 238 -14.17 -28.03 -4.28
N GLY A 239 -13.48 -27.68 -5.36
CA GLY A 239 -12.34 -26.74 -5.33
C GLY A 239 -12.70 -25.45 -6.05
N ASP A 240 -11.78 -24.48 -6.09
CA ASP A 240 -12.00 -23.13 -6.65
C ASP A 240 -12.68 -23.15 -8.03
N THR A 241 -12.18 -24.01 -8.92
CA THR A 241 -12.74 -24.19 -10.27
C THR A 241 -14.24 -24.53 -10.27
N ALA A 242 -14.73 -25.28 -9.29
CA ALA A 242 -16.15 -25.62 -9.19
C ALA A 242 -16.99 -24.42 -8.76
N PHE A 243 -16.51 -23.60 -7.83
CA PHE A 243 -17.23 -22.40 -7.36
C PHE A 243 -17.21 -21.30 -8.42
N ASP A 244 -16.10 -21.13 -9.14
CA ASP A 244 -16.01 -20.26 -10.31
C ASP A 244 -16.95 -20.72 -11.44
N CYS A 245 -17.06 -22.03 -11.71
CA CYS A 245 -18.04 -22.55 -12.67
C CYS A 245 -19.48 -22.25 -12.22
N ALA A 246 -19.78 -22.41 -10.93
CA ALA A 246 -21.12 -22.22 -10.39
C ALA A 246 -21.59 -20.76 -10.50
N THR A 247 -20.76 -19.82 -10.04
CA THR A 247 -21.04 -18.38 -10.11
C THR A 247 -21.04 -17.84 -11.54
N SER A 248 -20.17 -18.37 -12.41
CA SER A 248 -20.16 -18.05 -13.84
C SER A 248 -21.39 -18.57 -14.58
N ALA A 249 -21.92 -19.74 -14.20
CA ALA A 249 -23.16 -20.28 -14.78
C ALA A 249 -24.36 -19.36 -14.53
N LEU A 250 -24.43 -18.68 -13.38
CA LEU A 250 -25.46 -17.67 -13.10
C LEU A 250 -25.38 -16.48 -14.07
N ARG A 251 -24.18 -16.03 -14.45
CA ARG A 251 -24.01 -14.95 -15.46
C ARG A 251 -24.47 -15.41 -16.84
N CYS A 252 -24.32 -16.69 -17.16
CA CYS A 252 -24.78 -17.31 -18.40
C CYS A 252 -26.31 -17.49 -18.48
N GLY A 253 -27.06 -17.14 -17.42
CA GLY A 253 -28.53 -17.21 -17.38
C GLY A 253 -29.10 -18.46 -16.71
N ALA A 254 -28.29 -19.17 -15.92
CA ALA A 254 -28.75 -20.31 -15.14
C ALA A 254 -29.91 -19.90 -14.21
N ARG A 255 -30.98 -20.72 -14.20
CA ARG A 255 -32.12 -20.52 -13.28
C ARG A 255 -31.79 -21.03 -11.87
N ARG A 256 -30.99 -22.10 -11.79
CA ARG A 256 -30.56 -22.75 -10.54
C ARG A 256 -29.26 -23.50 -10.78
N VAL A 257 -28.36 -23.48 -9.79
CA VAL A 257 -27.07 -24.18 -9.85
C VAL A 257 -26.93 -25.09 -8.64
N TYR A 258 -26.61 -26.35 -8.89
CA TYR A 258 -26.24 -27.34 -7.89
C TYR A 258 -24.74 -27.59 -7.95
N VAL A 259 -24.04 -27.39 -6.83
CA VAL A 259 -22.65 -27.79 -6.64
C VAL A 259 -22.65 -29.13 -5.92
N VAL A 260 -22.24 -30.18 -6.63
CA VAL A 260 -22.34 -31.57 -6.18
C VAL A 260 -20.95 -32.14 -5.94
N PHE A 261 -20.74 -32.76 -4.79
CA PHE A 261 -19.44 -33.29 -4.41
C PHE A 261 -19.54 -34.59 -3.61
N ARG A 262 -18.55 -35.48 -3.83
CA ARG A 262 -18.52 -36.86 -3.33
C ARG A 262 -18.15 -37.02 -1.84
N LYS A 263 -18.05 -35.93 -1.10
CA LYS A 263 -17.65 -35.91 0.33
C LYS A 263 -18.55 -34.97 1.12
N GLY A 264 -18.27 -34.74 2.40
CA GLY A 264 -19.00 -33.79 3.25
C GLY A 264 -18.58 -32.33 3.03
N PHE A 265 -19.34 -31.40 3.62
CA PHE A 265 -19.01 -29.96 3.59
C PHE A 265 -17.65 -29.64 4.21
N THR A 266 -17.24 -30.38 5.25
CA THR A 266 -15.93 -30.23 5.90
C THR A 266 -14.76 -30.66 5.00
N ASN A 267 -15.04 -31.23 3.82
CA ASN A 267 -14.03 -31.66 2.85
C ASN A 267 -14.01 -30.78 1.59
N ILE A 268 -14.70 -29.64 1.59
CA ILE A 268 -14.54 -28.62 0.55
C ILE A 268 -13.07 -28.17 0.55
N ARG A 269 -12.46 -28.11 -0.63
CA ARG A 269 -11.05 -27.75 -0.81
C ARG A 269 -10.85 -26.26 -1.04
N ALA A 270 -11.86 -25.59 -1.62
CA ALA A 270 -11.83 -24.14 -1.75
C ALA A 270 -11.89 -23.50 -0.37
N VAL A 271 -11.25 -22.34 -0.23
CA VAL A 271 -11.31 -21.58 1.02
C VAL A 271 -12.72 -21.05 1.31
N PRO A 272 -13.06 -20.78 2.59
CA PRO A 272 -14.39 -20.32 2.98
C PRO A 272 -14.87 -19.09 2.21
N GLU A 273 -13.97 -18.16 1.87
CA GLU A 273 -14.30 -16.93 1.15
C GLU A 273 -14.82 -17.23 -0.27
N GLU A 274 -14.23 -18.22 -0.95
CA GLU A 274 -14.63 -18.64 -2.29
C GLU A 274 -15.97 -19.39 -2.27
N MET A 275 -16.18 -20.23 -1.25
CA MET A 275 -17.47 -20.89 -1.03
C MET A 275 -18.58 -19.88 -0.72
N GLU A 276 -18.30 -18.85 0.07
CA GLU A 276 -19.29 -17.86 0.49
C GLU A 276 -19.87 -17.08 -0.71
N LEU A 277 -19.07 -16.79 -1.74
CA LEU A 277 -19.55 -16.16 -2.98
C LEU A 277 -20.68 -16.96 -3.63
N ALA A 278 -20.50 -18.27 -3.81
CA ALA A 278 -21.52 -19.13 -4.40
C ALA A 278 -22.77 -19.25 -3.49
N LYS A 279 -22.56 -19.26 -2.17
CA LYS A 279 -23.63 -19.34 -1.16
C LYS A 279 -24.48 -18.08 -1.11
N GLU A 280 -23.87 -16.89 -1.13
CA GLU A 280 -24.56 -15.60 -1.18
C GLU A 280 -25.46 -15.50 -2.42
N GLU A 281 -24.98 -16.04 -3.54
CA GLU A 281 -25.69 -16.13 -4.83
C GLU A 281 -26.67 -17.30 -4.95
N LYS A 282 -26.93 -18.00 -3.84
CA LYS A 282 -27.96 -19.05 -3.74
C LYS A 282 -27.68 -20.30 -4.60
N CYS A 283 -26.41 -20.63 -4.83
CA CYS A 283 -26.05 -21.97 -5.29
C CYS A 283 -26.39 -23.00 -4.20
N GLU A 284 -26.87 -24.17 -4.61
CA GLU A 284 -27.19 -25.26 -3.68
C GLU A 284 -26.10 -26.30 -3.63
N PHE A 285 -25.72 -26.70 -2.42
CA PHE A 285 -24.63 -27.64 -2.19
C PHE A 285 -25.20 -29.01 -1.85
N LEU A 286 -24.84 -30.03 -2.64
CA LEU A 286 -25.26 -31.41 -2.46
C LEU A 286 -24.04 -32.28 -2.14
N PRO A 287 -23.73 -32.50 -0.85
CA PRO A 287 -22.61 -33.33 -0.42
C PRO A 287 -22.93 -34.82 -0.60
N PHE A 288 -21.92 -35.65 -0.42
CA PHE A 288 -22.02 -37.11 -0.37
C PHE A 288 -22.60 -37.78 -1.64
N LEU A 289 -22.34 -37.22 -2.82
CA LEU A 289 -22.84 -37.73 -4.09
C LEU A 289 -21.71 -37.99 -5.08
N THR A 290 -21.60 -39.25 -5.54
CA THR A 290 -20.69 -39.64 -6.60
C THR A 290 -21.45 -39.87 -7.91
N PRO A 291 -21.00 -39.27 -9.03
CA PRO A 291 -21.55 -39.49 -10.37
C PRO A 291 -21.66 -40.95 -10.81
N ARG A 292 -22.82 -41.38 -11.30
CA ARG A 292 -22.99 -42.72 -11.91
C ARG A 292 -23.39 -42.69 -13.37
N LYS A 293 -24.43 -41.94 -13.74
CA LYS A 293 -24.93 -41.94 -15.12
C LYS A 293 -25.52 -40.60 -15.53
N VAL A 294 -25.17 -40.13 -16.73
CA VAL A 294 -25.84 -38.98 -17.36
C VAL A 294 -27.17 -39.44 -17.95
N LEU A 295 -28.25 -38.77 -17.58
CA LEU A 295 -29.59 -39.04 -18.12
C LEU A 295 -29.81 -38.17 -19.36
N VAL A 296 -30.17 -38.79 -20.47
CA VAL A 296 -30.33 -38.11 -21.77
C VAL A 296 -31.77 -38.24 -22.25
N LYS A 297 -32.35 -37.13 -22.71
CA LYS A 297 -33.65 -37.10 -23.39
C LYS A 297 -33.50 -36.30 -24.68
N THR A 298 -34.01 -36.82 -25.80
CA THR A 298 -33.95 -36.16 -27.12
C THR A 298 -32.54 -35.67 -27.49
N GLY A 299 -31.52 -36.49 -27.20
CA GLY A 299 -30.12 -36.19 -27.52
C GLY A 299 -29.44 -35.15 -26.62
N ARG A 300 -30.10 -34.64 -25.57
CA ARG A 300 -29.55 -33.65 -24.62
C ARG A 300 -29.61 -34.16 -23.18
N VAL A 301 -28.74 -33.61 -22.33
CA VAL A 301 -28.76 -33.82 -20.88
C VAL A 301 -30.15 -33.46 -20.34
N ALA A 302 -30.73 -34.37 -19.57
CA ALA A 302 -32.00 -34.20 -18.86
C ALA A 302 -31.86 -34.42 -17.35
N GLY A 303 -30.67 -34.81 -16.90
CA GLY A 303 -30.33 -34.97 -15.51
C GLY A 303 -29.12 -35.86 -15.32
N MET A 304 -28.87 -36.19 -14.06
CA MET A 304 -27.76 -37.02 -13.65
C MET A 304 -28.17 -37.93 -12.49
N GLU A 305 -27.77 -39.18 -12.58
CA GLU A 305 -27.91 -40.18 -11.54
C GLU A 305 -26.60 -40.23 -10.73
N PHE A 306 -26.76 -40.22 -9.41
CA PHE A 306 -25.71 -40.32 -8.41
C PHE A 306 -26.00 -41.49 -7.50
N CYS A 307 -24.97 -42.02 -6.86
CA CYS A 307 -25.15 -42.85 -5.68
C CYS A 307 -24.55 -42.15 -4.46
N ARG A 308 -25.07 -42.48 -3.27
CA ARG A 308 -24.61 -41.90 -2.03
C ARG A 308 -23.19 -42.37 -1.72
N THR A 309 -22.39 -41.50 -1.13
CA THR A 309 -21.10 -41.85 -0.56
C THR A 309 -21.10 -41.64 0.95
N GLU A 310 -20.36 -42.44 1.68
CA GLU A 310 -20.15 -42.23 3.11
C GLU A 310 -18.73 -42.59 3.53
N GLN A 311 -18.34 -42.12 4.71
CA GLN A 311 -17.04 -42.40 5.29
C GLN A 311 -17.18 -43.50 6.34
N THR A 312 -16.39 -44.55 6.22
CA THR A 312 -16.31 -45.63 7.22
C THR A 312 -15.60 -45.14 8.48
N GLU A 313 -15.67 -45.91 9.56
CA GLU A 313 -14.90 -45.63 10.79
C GLU A 313 -13.38 -45.59 10.56
N SER A 314 -12.88 -46.31 9.55
CA SER A 314 -11.47 -46.28 9.14
C SER A 314 -11.07 -45.02 8.37
N GLY A 315 -12.04 -44.19 7.98
CA GLY A 315 -11.82 -42.98 7.19
C GLY A 315 -11.88 -43.20 5.67
N ASP A 316 -12.11 -44.43 5.21
CA ASP A 316 -12.26 -44.78 3.80
C ASP A 316 -13.61 -44.32 3.26
N TRP A 317 -13.66 -43.98 1.97
CA TRP A 317 -14.88 -43.54 1.31
C TRP A 317 -15.48 -44.70 0.53
N VAL A 318 -16.72 -45.05 0.86
CA VAL A 318 -17.50 -46.11 0.19
C VAL A 318 -18.67 -45.50 -0.58
N GLU A 319 -19.06 -46.18 -1.66
CA GLU A 319 -20.21 -45.82 -2.49
C GLU A 319 -21.32 -46.84 -2.26
N ASP A 320 -22.51 -46.36 -1.86
CA ASP A 320 -23.69 -47.19 -1.67
C ASP A 320 -24.50 -47.21 -2.96
N GLU A 321 -24.43 -48.33 -3.69
CA GLU A 321 -25.07 -48.48 -5.00
C GLU A 321 -26.60 -48.58 -4.93
N ASP A 322 -27.16 -48.95 -3.77
CA ASP A 322 -28.61 -49.06 -3.57
C ASP A 322 -29.24 -47.68 -3.30
N GLN A 323 -28.46 -46.76 -2.72
CA GLN A 323 -28.90 -45.39 -2.41
C GLN A 323 -28.68 -44.44 -3.59
N ILE A 324 -29.60 -44.49 -4.56
CA ILE A 324 -29.53 -43.71 -5.81
C ILE A 324 -30.33 -42.39 -5.72
N ILE A 325 -29.77 -41.32 -6.27
CA ILE A 325 -30.44 -40.02 -6.46
C ILE A 325 -30.42 -39.63 -7.94
N ARG A 326 -31.59 -39.24 -8.47
CA ARG A 326 -31.73 -38.71 -9.83
C ARG A 326 -32.05 -37.23 -9.78
N LEU A 327 -31.07 -36.40 -10.13
CA LEU A 327 -31.21 -34.95 -10.15
C LEU A 327 -31.48 -34.46 -11.57
N LYS A 328 -32.58 -33.72 -11.75
CA LYS A 328 -32.91 -33.11 -13.06
C LYS A 328 -31.97 -31.95 -13.33
N ALA A 329 -31.42 -31.91 -14.54
CA ALA A 329 -30.53 -30.86 -15.00
C ALA A 329 -30.55 -30.76 -16.52
N ASP A 330 -30.33 -29.57 -17.03
CA ASP A 330 -30.23 -29.28 -18.45
C ASP A 330 -28.76 -29.23 -18.89
N TYR A 331 -27.86 -28.95 -17.94
CA TYR A 331 -26.42 -28.86 -18.17
C TYR A 331 -25.62 -29.50 -17.04
N ILE A 332 -24.47 -30.07 -17.40
CA ILE A 332 -23.48 -30.62 -16.45
C ILE A 332 -22.12 -29.99 -16.76
N ILE A 333 -21.45 -29.50 -15.72
CA ILE A 333 -20.09 -28.94 -15.78
C ILE A 333 -19.20 -29.78 -14.86
N SER A 334 -18.22 -30.47 -15.43
CA SER A 334 -17.21 -31.21 -14.66
C SER A 334 -16.03 -30.32 -14.28
N ALA A 335 -15.79 -30.16 -12.97
CA ALA A 335 -14.71 -29.37 -12.39
C ALA A 335 -13.78 -30.24 -11.51
N PHE A 336 -13.37 -31.40 -12.02
CA PHE A 336 -12.50 -32.36 -11.31
C PHE A 336 -11.01 -32.00 -11.28
N GLY A 337 -10.67 -30.80 -11.76
CA GLY A 337 -9.30 -30.33 -11.90
C GLY A 337 -8.72 -30.62 -13.28
N SER A 338 -7.40 -30.43 -13.37
CA SER A 338 -6.66 -30.44 -14.62
C SER A 338 -5.48 -31.41 -14.53
N GLY A 339 -4.90 -31.77 -15.67
CA GLY A 339 -3.73 -32.63 -15.76
C GLY A 339 -2.94 -32.41 -17.03
N LEU A 340 -1.81 -33.10 -17.13
CA LEU A 340 -0.96 -33.14 -18.31
C LEU A 340 -1.11 -34.51 -18.99
N ASN A 341 -1.93 -34.57 -20.04
CA ASN A 341 -2.31 -35.85 -20.67
C ASN A 341 -1.97 -35.92 -22.16
N ASP A 342 -1.67 -34.80 -22.82
CA ASP A 342 -1.33 -34.78 -24.25
C ASP A 342 0.04 -35.45 -24.51
N PRO A 343 0.08 -36.59 -25.24
CA PRO A 343 1.33 -37.28 -25.51
C PRO A 343 2.34 -36.42 -26.27
N LYS A 344 1.88 -35.57 -27.19
CA LYS A 344 2.77 -34.71 -27.99
C LYS A 344 3.50 -33.69 -27.11
N VAL A 345 2.82 -33.16 -26.10
CA VAL A 345 3.42 -32.23 -25.14
C VAL A 345 4.44 -32.95 -24.26
N LYS A 346 4.13 -34.17 -23.81
CA LYS A 346 5.07 -34.98 -23.02
C LYS A 346 6.31 -35.36 -23.82
N GLU A 347 6.13 -35.79 -25.06
CA GLU A 347 7.23 -36.11 -25.98
C GLU A 347 8.09 -34.87 -26.26
N ALA A 348 7.49 -33.70 -26.44
CA ALA A 348 8.21 -32.44 -26.64
C ALA A 348 9.05 -31.99 -25.43
N MET A 349 8.77 -32.52 -24.23
CA MET A 349 9.56 -32.29 -23.02
C MET A 349 10.70 -33.31 -22.84
N ALA A 350 10.83 -34.32 -23.69
CA ALA A 350 11.99 -35.21 -23.61
C ALA A 350 13.31 -34.42 -23.76
N PRO A 351 14.38 -34.78 -23.02
CA PRO A 351 14.55 -36.00 -22.23
C PRO A 351 14.29 -35.84 -20.72
N ILE A 352 13.59 -34.80 -20.25
CA ILE A 352 13.39 -34.61 -18.81
C ILE A 352 12.63 -35.79 -18.19
N ARG A 353 13.00 -36.18 -16.97
CA ARG A 353 12.30 -37.23 -16.23
C ARG A 353 10.94 -36.72 -15.79
N LEU A 354 9.93 -37.59 -15.90
CA LEU A 354 8.61 -37.38 -15.32
C LEU A 354 8.49 -38.24 -14.05
N ASN A 355 7.85 -37.70 -13.02
CA ASN A 355 7.58 -38.40 -11.77
C ASN A 355 6.39 -39.37 -11.92
N ARG A 356 6.02 -40.06 -10.82
CA ARG A 356 4.90 -41.03 -10.79
C ARG A 356 3.54 -40.45 -11.19
N TRP A 357 3.37 -39.13 -11.12
CA TRP A 357 2.15 -38.42 -11.49
C TRP A 357 2.15 -37.98 -12.96
N GLY A 358 3.22 -38.29 -13.72
CA GLY A 358 3.35 -37.90 -15.11
C GLY A 358 3.66 -36.41 -15.31
N LEU A 359 4.18 -35.74 -14.28
CA LEU A 359 4.63 -34.35 -14.27
C LEU A 359 6.16 -34.28 -14.26
N PRO A 360 6.80 -33.19 -14.72
CA PRO A 360 8.25 -32.99 -14.60
C PRO A 360 8.75 -33.26 -13.19
N ASP A 361 9.79 -34.09 -13.09
CA ASP A 361 10.50 -34.34 -11.84
C ASP A 361 11.49 -33.20 -11.60
N ILE A 362 11.31 -32.46 -10.51
CA ILE A 362 12.10 -31.27 -10.17
C ILE A 362 12.69 -31.35 -8.77
N ASN A 363 13.79 -30.63 -8.57
CA ASN A 363 14.30 -30.33 -7.25
C ASN A 363 13.53 -29.14 -6.65
N PRO A 364 12.88 -29.27 -5.48
CA PRO A 364 12.00 -28.23 -4.92
C PRO A 364 12.74 -26.97 -4.44
N ASP A 365 14.04 -27.05 -4.15
CA ASP A 365 14.83 -25.89 -3.71
C ASP A 365 15.33 -25.05 -4.89
N THR A 366 15.48 -25.68 -6.06
CA THR A 366 16.11 -25.05 -7.24
C THR A 366 15.18 -24.89 -8.43
N MET A 367 14.05 -25.60 -8.43
CA MET A 367 13.11 -25.75 -9.55
C MET A 367 13.74 -26.39 -10.80
N GLN A 368 14.93 -26.97 -10.67
CA GLN A 368 15.67 -27.61 -11.75
C GLN A 368 15.13 -29.02 -12.03
N THR A 369 15.01 -29.40 -13.30
CA THR A 369 14.63 -30.76 -13.70
C THR A 369 15.84 -31.72 -13.71
N SER A 370 15.66 -32.93 -14.24
CA SER A 370 16.80 -33.83 -14.50
C SER A 370 17.82 -33.29 -15.53
N GLU A 371 17.42 -32.31 -16.33
CA GLU A 371 18.29 -31.62 -17.29
C GLU A 371 18.77 -30.28 -16.70
N PRO A 372 20.10 -30.04 -16.57
CA PRO A 372 20.60 -28.86 -15.84
C PRO A 372 20.16 -27.50 -16.41
N TRP A 373 19.85 -27.46 -17.70
CA TRP A 373 19.44 -26.26 -18.44
C TRP A 373 17.92 -26.08 -18.50
N VAL A 374 17.15 -27.01 -17.92
CA VAL A 374 15.67 -26.98 -17.94
C VAL A 374 15.14 -26.91 -16.51
N PHE A 375 14.28 -25.93 -16.27
CA PHE A 375 13.61 -25.66 -15.01
C PHE A 375 12.10 -25.71 -15.22
N ALA A 376 11.32 -25.96 -14.18
CA ALA A 376 9.85 -25.95 -14.26
C ALA A 376 9.23 -25.46 -12.96
N GLY A 377 8.07 -24.80 -13.06
CA GLY A 377 7.38 -24.20 -11.91
C GLY A 377 5.92 -23.87 -12.17
N GLY A 378 5.16 -23.61 -11.10
CA GLY A 378 3.70 -23.47 -11.14
C GLY A 378 2.99 -24.82 -11.21
N ASP A 379 1.72 -24.85 -11.65
CA ASP A 379 0.90 -26.07 -11.60
C ASP A 379 1.56 -27.30 -12.27
N VAL A 380 2.40 -27.09 -13.29
CA VAL A 380 3.09 -28.19 -13.99
C VAL A 380 4.11 -28.91 -13.11
N ALA A 381 4.68 -28.22 -12.11
CA ALA A 381 5.59 -28.83 -11.13
C ALA A 381 4.83 -29.71 -10.12
N GLY A 382 3.50 -29.53 -10.00
CA GLY A 382 2.65 -30.31 -9.09
C GLY A 382 2.83 -29.99 -7.61
N LEU A 383 3.46 -28.85 -7.28
CA LEU A 383 3.65 -28.34 -5.91
C LEU A 383 2.66 -27.22 -5.60
N ALA A 384 2.61 -26.21 -6.47
CA ALA A 384 1.74 -25.04 -6.32
C ALA A 384 0.26 -25.37 -6.51
N ASN A 385 -0.60 -24.74 -5.70
CA ASN A 385 -2.06 -24.78 -5.83
C ASN A 385 -2.67 -23.38 -6.03
N THR A 386 -1.85 -22.33 -5.92
CA THR A 386 -2.28 -20.94 -5.97
C THR A 386 -1.45 -20.11 -6.95
N THR A 387 -1.96 -18.92 -7.29
CA THR A 387 -1.22 -17.97 -8.14
C THR A 387 0.08 -17.52 -7.47
N VAL A 388 0.06 -17.23 -6.16
CA VAL A 388 1.25 -16.73 -5.45
C VAL A 388 2.34 -17.79 -5.31
N GLU A 389 1.98 -19.06 -5.12
CA GLU A 389 2.96 -20.16 -5.13
C GLU A 389 3.56 -20.32 -6.52
N SER A 390 2.75 -20.23 -7.58
CA SER A 390 3.27 -20.28 -8.97
C SER A 390 4.24 -19.12 -9.25
N VAL A 391 3.93 -17.90 -8.78
CA VAL A 391 4.85 -16.77 -8.85
C VAL A 391 6.14 -17.07 -8.10
N ASN A 392 6.05 -17.65 -6.90
CA ASN A 392 7.22 -18.01 -6.10
C ASN A 392 8.09 -19.09 -6.78
N ASP A 393 7.50 -20.08 -7.43
CA ASP A 393 8.26 -21.07 -8.19
C ASP A 393 9.08 -20.41 -9.31
N GLY A 394 8.48 -19.46 -10.03
CA GLY A 394 9.18 -18.66 -11.03
C GLY A 394 10.30 -17.80 -10.44
N LYS A 395 10.05 -17.17 -9.27
CA LYS A 395 11.04 -16.39 -8.53
C LYS A 395 12.23 -17.25 -8.12
N GLN A 396 11.96 -18.41 -7.51
CA GLN A 396 12.98 -19.36 -7.08
C GLN A 396 13.80 -19.87 -8.27
N ALA A 397 13.13 -20.28 -9.35
CA ALA A 397 13.79 -20.74 -10.57
C ALA A 397 14.72 -19.67 -11.16
N SER A 398 14.33 -18.39 -11.14
CA SER A 398 15.12 -17.31 -11.74
C SER A 398 16.54 -17.20 -11.15
N TRP A 399 16.69 -17.38 -9.83
CA TRP A 399 18.00 -17.34 -9.17
C TRP A 399 18.89 -18.51 -9.60
N HIS A 400 18.32 -19.71 -9.72
CA HIS A 400 19.08 -20.90 -10.10
C HIS A 400 19.34 -20.98 -11.61
N ILE A 401 18.44 -20.45 -12.44
CA ILE A 401 18.71 -20.17 -13.85
C ILE A 401 19.87 -19.18 -13.97
N HIS A 402 19.86 -18.10 -13.18
CA HIS A 402 20.95 -17.14 -13.17
C HIS A 402 22.28 -17.81 -12.79
N LYS A 403 22.31 -18.56 -11.68
CA LYS A 403 23.49 -19.34 -11.26
C LYS A 403 23.98 -20.30 -12.34
N TYR A 404 23.06 -21.02 -12.99
CA TYR A 404 23.38 -21.95 -14.06
C TYR A 404 24.00 -21.24 -15.27
N VAL A 405 23.36 -20.17 -15.76
CA VAL A 405 23.85 -19.41 -16.92
C VAL A 405 25.19 -18.77 -16.62
N GLN A 406 25.37 -18.15 -15.45
CA GLN A 406 26.67 -17.58 -15.06
C GLN A 406 27.77 -18.65 -15.02
N ALA A 407 27.48 -19.84 -14.50
CA ALA A 407 28.43 -20.94 -14.46
C ALA A 407 28.85 -21.43 -15.87
N LEU A 408 27.96 -21.39 -16.87
CA LEU A 408 28.31 -21.71 -18.26
C LEU A 408 29.37 -20.78 -18.85
N HIS A 409 29.44 -19.54 -18.34
CA HIS A 409 30.41 -18.53 -18.74
C HIS A 409 31.60 -18.42 -17.76
N GLY A 410 31.74 -19.38 -16.83
CA GLY A 410 32.86 -19.41 -15.89
C GLY A 410 32.77 -18.39 -14.75
N HIS A 411 31.59 -17.80 -14.53
CA HIS A 411 31.36 -16.85 -13.45
C HIS A 411 30.81 -17.57 -12.20
N VAL A 412 31.18 -17.06 -11.03
CA VAL A 412 30.67 -17.52 -9.73
C VAL A 412 29.74 -16.44 -9.18
N VAL A 413 28.54 -16.85 -8.79
CA VAL A 413 27.54 -15.99 -8.15
C VAL A 413 27.57 -16.21 -6.63
N SER A 414 27.04 -15.24 -5.87
CA SER A 414 26.91 -15.31 -4.42
C SER A 414 26.22 -16.60 -3.98
N SER A 415 26.63 -17.14 -2.82
CA SER A 415 25.93 -18.28 -2.20
C SER A 415 24.57 -17.86 -1.63
N GLU A 416 24.44 -16.60 -1.23
CA GLU A 416 23.18 -16.02 -0.76
C GLU A 416 22.40 -15.45 -1.95
N PRO A 417 21.10 -15.74 -2.08
CA PRO A 417 20.27 -15.18 -3.14
C PRO A 417 20.12 -13.66 -3.07
N GLU A 418 20.48 -12.98 -4.16
CA GLU A 418 20.46 -11.52 -4.29
C GLU A 418 19.54 -11.09 -5.44
N LEU A 419 18.26 -11.44 -5.35
CA LEU A 419 17.28 -11.04 -6.37
C LEU A 419 16.98 -9.52 -6.28
N PRO A 420 17.05 -8.76 -7.39
CA PRO A 420 16.83 -7.31 -7.31
C PRO A 420 15.37 -6.93 -7.05
N LEU A 421 15.21 -5.78 -6.39
CA LEU A 421 13.92 -5.15 -6.11
C LEU A 421 13.22 -4.63 -7.38
N PHE A 422 12.00 -4.12 -7.22
CA PHE A 422 11.26 -3.40 -8.24
C PHE A 422 11.64 -1.91 -8.24
N TYR A 423 11.85 -1.35 -9.44
CA TYR A 423 12.25 0.05 -9.61
C TYR A 423 11.38 0.76 -10.66
N THR A 424 11.19 2.06 -10.48
CA THR A 424 10.61 2.98 -11.46
C THR A 424 11.43 4.27 -11.56
N ALA A 425 11.05 5.18 -12.45
CA ALA A 425 11.67 6.50 -12.53
C ALA A 425 11.53 7.34 -11.25
N ILE A 426 10.58 7.02 -10.35
CA ILE A 426 10.44 7.69 -9.06
C ILE A 426 11.67 7.44 -8.17
N ASP A 427 12.25 6.24 -8.22
CA ASP A 427 13.40 5.88 -7.38
C ASP A 427 14.63 6.76 -7.66
N MET A 428 14.70 7.36 -8.86
CA MET A 428 15.78 8.23 -9.31
C MET A 428 15.62 9.69 -8.90
N VAL A 429 14.50 10.06 -8.26
CA VAL A 429 14.26 11.44 -7.84
C VAL A 429 15.22 11.83 -6.72
N ASP A 430 15.92 12.95 -6.93
CA ASP A 430 16.78 13.55 -5.92
C ASP A 430 15.95 14.25 -4.84
N ILE A 431 16.12 13.80 -3.59
CA ILE A 431 15.49 14.37 -2.39
C ILE A 431 16.51 15.02 -1.45
N SER A 432 17.76 15.15 -1.87
CA SER A 432 18.78 15.82 -1.06
C SER A 432 18.54 17.33 -1.01
N VAL A 433 19.08 17.98 0.03
CA VAL A 433 18.86 19.40 0.30
C VAL A 433 20.07 20.04 0.97
N ASP A 434 20.38 21.27 0.60
CA ASP A 434 21.40 22.09 1.28
C ASP A 434 20.74 23.02 2.30
N MET A 435 21.30 23.05 3.52
CA MET A 435 20.86 23.97 4.56
C MET A 435 22.07 24.42 5.39
N ALA A 436 22.21 25.73 5.61
CA ALA A 436 23.30 26.32 6.40
C ALA A 436 24.72 25.85 5.97
N GLY A 437 24.93 25.63 4.67
CA GLY A 437 26.21 25.16 4.12
C GLY A 437 26.47 23.66 4.26
N ILE A 438 25.49 22.88 4.73
CA ILE A 438 25.57 21.42 4.90
C ILE A 438 24.65 20.75 3.88
N ARG A 439 25.17 19.75 3.16
CA ARG A 439 24.40 18.91 2.21
C ARG A 439 23.82 17.70 2.95
N PHE A 440 22.51 17.60 2.99
CA PHE A 440 21.79 16.46 3.55
C PHE A 440 21.40 15.50 2.42
N PRO A 441 21.70 14.19 2.53
CA PRO A 441 21.37 13.21 1.48
C PRO A 441 19.85 13.02 1.31
N ASN A 442 19.08 13.26 2.37
CA ASN A 442 17.62 13.38 2.37
C ASN A 442 17.21 14.29 3.54
N PRO A 443 15.99 14.87 3.57
CA PRO A 443 15.64 15.88 4.54
C PRO A 443 15.18 15.29 5.89
N PHE A 444 15.23 13.96 6.08
CA PHE A 444 14.69 13.30 7.27
C PHE A 444 15.81 12.93 8.24
N GLY A 445 15.59 13.21 9.53
CA GLY A 445 16.55 12.90 10.57
C GLY A 445 15.95 12.58 11.92
N LEU A 446 16.71 11.88 12.76
CA LEU A 446 16.28 11.56 14.11
C LEU A 446 16.45 12.77 15.03
N ALA A 447 15.36 13.17 15.69
CA ALA A 447 15.39 14.24 16.69
C ALA A 447 16.21 13.83 17.93
N SER A 448 16.71 14.82 18.69
CA SER A 448 17.36 14.57 19.98
C SER A 448 16.35 14.07 21.02
N ALA A 449 16.24 12.74 21.19
CA ALA A 449 15.09 12.11 21.84
C ALA A 449 15.36 10.62 22.17
N PRO A 450 14.38 9.84 22.67
CA PRO A 450 14.59 8.41 22.96
C PRO A 450 15.14 7.56 21.79
N PRO A 451 14.77 7.79 20.51
CA PRO A 451 15.38 7.10 19.36
C PRO A 451 16.88 7.33 19.20
N THR A 452 17.46 8.32 19.88
CA THR A 452 18.90 8.63 19.85
C THR A 452 19.53 8.52 21.24
N THR A 453 18.97 7.66 22.11
CA THR A 453 19.48 7.42 23.47
C THR A 453 20.95 6.98 23.49
N SER A 454 21.41 6.25 22.46
CA SER A 454 22.77 5.72 22.36
C SER A 454 23.30 5.85 20.93
N ALA A 455 24.61 6.00 20.76
CA ALA A 455 25.25 6.11 19.44
C ALA A 455 25.03 4.89 18.54
N SER A 456 24.94 3.68 19.12
CA SER A 456 24.63 2.45 18.37
C SER A 456 23.22 2.46 17.76
N MET A 457 22.29 3.26 18.30
CA MET A 457 20.98 3.47 17.69
C MET A 457 21.08 4.38 16.47
N ILE A 458 21.89 5.45 16.58
CA ILE A 458 22.16 6.37 15.47
C ILE A 458 22.88 5.63 14.32
N ARG A 459 23.87 4.79 14.64
CA ARG A 459 24.53 3.91 13.65
C ARG A 459 23.52 3.11 12.85
N ARG A 460 22.64 2.36 13.53
CA ARG A 460 21.60 1.56 12.85
C ARG A 460 20.65 2.42 12.04
N ALA A 461 20.28 3.61 12.53
CA ALA A 461 19.47 4.54 11.75
C ALA A 461 20.19 4.98 10.46
N PHE A 462 21.50 5.21 10.49
CA PHE A 462 22.26 5.50 9.27
C PHE A 462 22.38 4.31 8.33
N GLU A 463 22.53 3.10 8.86
CA GLU A 463 22.49 1.84 8.08
C GLU A 463 21.13 1.68 7.37
N GLU A 464 20.02 2.07 8.01
CA GLU A 464 18.68 2.10 7.41
C GLU A 464 18.46 3.25 6.40
N GLY A 465 19.35 4.26 6.38
CA GLY A 465 19.31 5.36 5.40
C GLY A 465 18.81 6.72 5.92
N TRP A 466 18.75 6.95 7.24
CA TRP A 466 18.43 8.28 7.79
C TRP A 466 19.49 9.31 7.39
N GLY A 467 19.06 10.46 6.84
CA GLY A 467 19.99 11.44 6.28
C GLY A 467 20.78 12.21 7.33
N PHE A 468 20.19 12.41 8.51
CA PHE A 468 20.88 13.01 9.65
C PHE A 468 20.35 12.50 10.99
N ALA A 469 21.10 12.73 12.06
CA ALA A 469 20.64 12.41 13.41
C ALA A 469 21.21 13.40 14.42
N LEU A 470 20.43 13.62 15.48
CA LEU A 470 20.89 14.36 16.64
C LEU A 470 21.30 13.41 17.75
N THR A 471 22.42 13.71 18.42
CA THR A 471 22.72 13.07 19.71
C THR A 471 21.60 13.39 20.70
N LYS A 472 21.31 12.49 21.65
CA LYS A 472 20.52 12.91 22.83
C LYS A 472 21.28 14.06 23.50
N THR A 473 20.55 15.11 23.90
CA THR A 473 21.15 16.29 24.52
C THR A 473 22.09 15.87 25.65
N PHE A 474 23.33 16.35 25.66
CA PHE A 474 24.29 16.08 26.73
C PHE A 474 24.86 17.38 27.29
N SER A 475 25.44 17.28 28.48
CA SER A 475 25.99 18.41 29.25
C SER A 475 27.39 18.06 29.77
N LEU A 476 28.04 19.04 30.40
CA LEU A 476 29.28 18.81 31.15
C LEU A 476 29.03 17.89 32.35
N ASP A 477 30.07 17.20 32.83
CA ASP A 477 29.95 16.21 33.90
C ASP A 477 29.38 16.77 35.21
N LYS A 478 29.57 18.07 35.47
CA LYS A 478 28.99 18.75 36.63
C LYS A 478 27.46 18.85 36.58
N ASP A 479 26.88 18.72 35.40
CA ASP A 479 25.45 18.84 35.11
C ASP A 479 24.83 17.47 34.79
N LEU A 480 25.46 16.36 35.21
CA LEU A 480 24.91 15.02 35.06
C LEU A 480 23.53 14.91 35.73
N VAL A 481 22.67 14.13 35.07
CA VAL A 481 21.29 13.90 35.50
C VAL A 481 21.04 12.42 35.78
N THR A 482 19.93 12.16 36.45
CA THR A 482 19.41 10.80 36.65
C THR A 482 17.92 10.82 36.34
N ASN A 483 17.51 9.97 35.42
CA ASN A 483 16.11 9.86 35.03
C ASN A 483 15.28 9.16 36.11
N VAL A 484 13.99 9.52 36.19
CA VAL A 484 13.00 8.81 36.99
C VAL A 484 12.29 7.72 36.18
N SER A 485 11.50 6.87 36.84
CA SER A 485 10.64 5.87 36.18
C SER A 485 9.35 5.64 36.95
N PRO A 486 8.18 5.50 36.28
CA PRO A 486 7.96 5.60 34.83
C PRO A 486 8.08 7.04 34.31
N ARG A 487 8.45 7.23 33.03
CA ARG A 487 8.73 8.57 32.48
C ARG A 487 8.26 8.85 31.05
N ILE A 488 7.82 7.84 30.29
CA ILE A 488 7.22 8.02 28.96
C ILE A 488 5.91 7.26 28.96
N VAL A 489 4.83 7.92 28.55
CA VAL A 489 3.48 7.34 28.52
C VAL A 489 2.80 7.63 27.18
N ARG A 490 1.90 6.73 26.77
CA ARG A 490 1.03 6.97 25.61
C ARG A 490 0.15 8.19 25.85
N GLY A 491 -0.22 8.85 24.76
CA GLY A 491 -1.12 9.99 24.80
C GLY A 491 -2.59 9.59 24.85
N THR A 492 -3.41 10.33 25.59
CA THR A 492 -4.88 10.17 25.68
C THR A 492 -5.63 11.01 24.65
N THR A 493 -4.90 11.70 23.76
CA THR A 493 -5.41 12.71 22.82
C THR A 493 -6.36 12.17 21.75
N SER A 494 -6.40 10.84 21.54
CA SER A 494 -7.24 10.16 20.56
C SER A 494 -8.15 9.10 21.20
N GLY A 495 -8.50 9.27 22.48
CA GLY A 495 -9.37 8.36 23.20
C GLY A 495 -8.67 7.06 23.63
N PRO A 496 -9.41 6.00 23.98
CA PRO A 496 -8.86 4.74 24.50
C PRO A 496 -8.33 3.80 23.40
N VAL A 497 -7.61 4.33 22.41
CA VAL A 497 -6.97 3.54 21.35
C VAL A 497 -5.55 3.15 21.76
N PHE A 498 -5.25 1.85 21.76
CA PHE A 498 -3.94 1.28 22.11
C PHE A 498 -3.24 0.68 20.89
N GLY A 499 -1.97 0.32 21.02
CA GLY A 499 -1.19 -0.24 19.93
C GLY A 499 -0.71 0.83 18.94
N PRO A 500 -0.72 0.55 17.62
CA PRO A 500 -0.10 1.42 16.61
C PRO A 500 -0.76 2.80 16.52
N ALA A 501 -0.06 3.74 15.88
CA ALA A 501 -0.56 5.09 15.59
C ALA A 501 -1.04 5.87 16.83
N GLN A 502 -0.29 5.82 17.94
CA GLN A 502 -0.58 6.69 19.09
C GLN A 502 -0.50 8.15 18.66
N GLY A 503 -1.59 8.91 18.88
CA GLY A 503 -1.68 10.30 18.46
C GLY A 503 -0.70 11.23 19.17
N SER A 504 -0.21 10.84 20.35
CA SER A 504 0.84 11.54 21.07
C SER A 504 1.54 10.65 22.09
N PHE A 505 2.65 11.14 22.63
CA PHE A 505 3.28 10.65 23.86
C PHE A 505 3.53 11.83 24.80
N LEU A 506 3.54 11.58 26.11
CA LEU A 506 4.08 12.51 27.08
C LEU A 506 5.31 11.91 27.76
N ASN A 507 6.34 12.74 27.92
CA ASN A 507 7.55 12.35 28.64
C ASN A 507 7.90 13.35 29.75
N ILE A 508 8.50 12.82 30.82
CA ILE A 508 9.20 13.57 31.88
C ILE A 508 10.68 13.12 31.92
N GLU A 509 11.27 12.89 30.74
CA GLU A 509 12.64 12.44 30.55
C GLU A 509 13.62 13.62 30.42
N LEU A 510 14.72 13.57 31.16
CA LEU A 510 15.73 14.63 31.15
C LEU A 510 16.63 14.54 29.88
N ILE A 511 17.75 15.26 29.94
CA ILE A 511 18.86 15.09 29.00
C ILE A 511 19.50 13.70 29.14
N SER A 512 20.51 13.40 28.33
CA SER A 512 21.24 12.14 28.36
C SER A 512 21.86 11.88 29.74
N GLU A 513 21.75 10.65 30.22
CA GLU A 513 22.50 10.16 31.39
C GLU A 513 23.94 9.78 31.03
N LYS A 514 24.30 9.80 29.75
CA LYS A 514 25.65 9.51 29.26
C LYS A 514 26.48 10.80 29.20
N THR A 515 27.76 10.69 29.53
CA THR A 515 28.69 11.81 29.67
C THR A 515 28.99 12.51 28.34
N ALA A 516 29.50 13.75 28.39
CA ALA A 516 30.00 14.43 27.21
C ALA A 516 31.13 13.65 26.52
N ALA A 517 32.01 12.99 27.28
CA ALA A 517 33.08 12.17 26.73
C ALA A 517 32.56 11.02 25.86
N TYR A 518 31.51 10.31 26.32
CA TYR A 518 30.85 9.28 25.53
C TYR A 518 30.33 9.84 24.20
N TRP A 519 29.63 10.97 24.24
CA TRP A 519 29.05 11.55 23.03
C TRP A 519 30.11 12.08 22.07
N CYS A 520 31.13 12.78 22.56
CA CYS A 520 32.20 13.29 21.72
C CYS A 520 32.95 12.13 21.03
N GLN A 521 33.33 11.09 21.78
CA GLN A 521 33.99 9.92 21.18
C GLN A 521 33.11 9.27 20.10
N THR A 522 31.84 9.04 20.42
CA THR A 522 30.94 8.34 19.49
C THR A 522 30.54 9.18 18.28
N VAL A 523 30.53 10.51 18.39
CA VAL A 523 30.37 11.41 17.23
C VAL A 523 31.55 11.24 16.28
N SER A 524 32.78 11.20 16.78
CA SER A 524 33.96 10.94 15.96
C SER A 524 33.88 9.59 15.25
N GLU A 525 33.45 8.54 15.95
CA GLU A 525 33.24 7.20 15.38
C GLU A 525 32.16 7.21 14.29
N LEU A 526 31.01 7.84 14.56
CA LEU A 526 29.91 7.91 13.59
C LEU A 526 30.30 8.71 12.34
N LYS A 527 31.05 9.79 12.47
CA LYS A 527 31.50 10.58 11.32
C LYS A 527 32.61 9.90 10.52
N ALA A 528 33.46 9.11 11.16
CA ALA A 528 34.43 8.28 10.47
C ALA A 528 33.74 7.23 9.59
N ASP A 529 32.70 6.59 10.12
CA ASP A 529 32.01 5.49 9.41
C ASP A 529 30.95 5.98 8.42
N PHE A 530 30.32 7.13 8.69
CA PHE A 530 29.24 7.72 7.89
C PHE A 530 29.55 9.17 7.51
N PRO A 531 30.55 9.44 6.66
CA PRO A 531 30.99 10.79 6.35
C PRO A 531 29.90 11.63 5.66
N SER A 532 29.03 11.00 4.87
CA SER A 532 27.91 11.63 4.14
C SER A 532 26.67 11.91 5.00
N ASN A 533 26.54 11.25 6.15
CA ASN A 533 25.38 11.43 7.03
C ASN A 533 25.69 12.54 8.04
N ILE A 534 24.70 13.39 8.29
CA ILE A 534 24.91 14.57 9.12
C ILE A 534 24.68 14.25 10.60
N ILE A 535 25.65 14.54 11.45
CA ILE A 535 25.56 14.42 12.91
C ILE A 535 25.51 15.81 13.53
N ILE A 536 24.42 16.08 14.24
CA ILE A 536 24.25 17.33 14.97
C ILE A 536 24.30 17.04 16.48
N SER A 537 25.31 17.58 17.17
CA SER A 537 25.45 17.39 18.61
C SER A 537 24.48 18.30 19.36
N SER A 538 23.49 17.71 20.03
CA SER A 538 22.59 18.45 20.91
C SER A 538 23.26 18.67 22.27
N ILE A 539 23.39 19.92 22.70
CA ILE A 539 24.09 20.29 23.93
C ILE A 539 23.26 21.23 24.80
N MET A 540 23.51 21.20 26.11
CA MET A 540 22.86 22.09 27.07
C MET A 540 23.75 22.39 28.27
N CYS A 541 23.78 23.67 28.67
CA CYS A 541 24.43 24.15 29.89
C CYS A 541 23.48 25.05 30.68
N SER A 542 23.86 25.39 31.92
CA SER A 542 23.29 26.53 32.64
C SER A 542 23.54 27.84 31.91
N PHE A 543 22.90 28.93 32.36
CA PHE A 543 23.18 30.28 31.83
C PHE A 543 24.56 30.79 32.29
N ASN A 544 25.61 30.15 31.78
CA ASN A 544 27.01 30.42 32.08
C ASN A 544 27.81 30.46 30.78
N LYS A 545 28.50 31.59 30.54
CA LYS A 545 29.28 31.79 29.32
C LYS A 545 30.39 30.76 29.14
N ALA A 546 31.16 30.47 30.17
CA ALA A 546 32.30 29.56 30.08
C ALA A 546 31.83 28.15 29.72
N ASP A 547 30.74 27.69 30.35
CA ASP A 547 30.19 26.34 30.13
C ASP A 547 29.71 26.14 28.70
N TRP A 548 28.97 27.11 28.15
CA TRP A 548 28.50 27.03 26.76
C TRP A 548 29.67 27.04 25.78
N MET A 549 30.70 27.86 26.02
CA MET A 549 31.89 27.92 25.17
C MET A 549 32.70 26.62 25.25
N GLU A 550 32.87 26.05 26.45
CA GLU A 550 33.58 24.79 26.67
C GLU A 550 32.87 23.62 25.98
N LEU A 551 31.60 23.40 26.29
CA LEU A 551 30.86 22.25 25.76
C LEU A 551 30.65 22.33 24.25
N SER A 552 30.38 23.52 23.70
CA SER A 552 30.27 23.70 22.25
C SER A 552 31.60 23.43 21.55
N LYS A 553 32.72 23.85 22.15
CA LYS A 553 34.04 23.57 21.58
C LYS A 553 34.38 22.08 21.62
N MET A 554 34.09 21.39 22.74
CA MET A 554 34.25 19.94 22.84
C MET A 554 33.44 19.20 21.77
N ALA A 555 32.19 19.61 21.53
CA ALA A 555 31.34 19.00 20.52
C ALA A 555 31.85 19.29 19.08
N GLU A 556 32.32 20.51 18.79
CA GLU A 556 32.96 20.81 17.50
C GLU A 556 34.22 19.96 17.29
N ASP A 557 35.09 19.87 18.29
CA ASP A 557 36.35 19.14 18.22
C ASP A 557 36.15 17.63 18.02
N SER A 558 34.97 17.10 18.37
CA SER A 558 34.58 15.72 18.08
C SER A 558 34.29 15.42 16.60
N GLY A 559 34.17 16.46 15.77
CA GLY A 559 33.86 16.36 14.34
C GLY A 559 32.38 16.46 14.00
N ALA A 560 31.53 16.93 14.91
CA ALA A 560 30.12 17.19 14.63
C ALA A 560 29.95 18.15 13.43
N ASP A 561 28.99 17.88 12.54
CA ASP A 561 28.74 18.74 11.38
C ASP A 561 28.07 20.06 11.80
N ALA A 562 27.31 20.03 12.89
CA ALA A 562 26.62 21.18 13.47
C ALA A 562 26.29 20.94 14.95
N LEU A 563 25.87 22.00 15.65
CA LEU A 563 25.35 21.92 17.02
C LEU A 563 23.85 22.26 17.08
N GLU A 564 23.14 21.65 18.02
CA GLU A 564 21.79 22.07 18.41
C GLU A 564 21.76 22.49 19.89
N LEU A 565 21.46 23.76 20.14
CA LEU A 565 21.39 24.31 21.49
C LEU A 565 20.01 24.02 22.08
N ASN A 566 19.95 23.11 23.05
CA ASN A 566 18.69 22.78 23.71
C ASN A 566 18.34 23.84 24.76
N LEU A 567 17.53 24.82 24.34
CA LEU A 567 17.04 25.90 25.20
C LEU A 567 15.61 25.63 25.69
N SER A 568 15.12 24.40 25.57
CA SER A 568 13.67 24.19 25.46
C SER A 568 13.09 23.04 26.26
N CYS A 569 13.92 22.26 26.98
CA CYS A 569 13.42 21.17 27.83
C CYS A 569 12.45 21.75 28.89
N PRO A 570 11.16 21.34 28.89
CA PRO A 570 10.15 21.98 29.72
C PRO A 570 10.11 21.48 31.17
N HIS A 571 10.87 20.45 31.51
CA HIS A 571 10.77 19.76 32.80
C HIS A 571 12.14 19.40 33.38
N GLY A 572 12.24 19.41 34.72
CA GLY A 572 13.41 19.01 35.49
C GLY A 572 14.67 19.87 35.37
N MET A 573 14.75 20.76 34.37
CA MET A 573 15.91 21.62 34.11
C MET A 573 15.62 23.11 34.34
N GLY A 574 14.35 23.53 34.26
CA GLY A 574 13.94 24.92 34.52
C GLY A 574 14.22 25.37 35.96
N GLU A 575 14.04 24.47 36.93
CA GLU A 575 14.37 24.71 38.35
C GLU A 575 15.87 24.94 38.58
N ARG A 576 16.72 24.55 37.63
CA ARG A 576 18.17 24.77 37.64
C ARG A 576 18.60 25.94 36.76
N GLY A 577 17.66 26.76 36.27
CA GLY A 577 17.93 27.87 35.37
C GLY A 577 18.42 27.44 33.98
N MET A 578 18.05 26.24 33.51
CA MET A 578 18.41 25.72 32.19
C MET A 578 17.17 25.37 31.36
N GLY A 579 17.35 25.06 30.07
CA GLY A 579 16.28 24.63 29.19
C GLY A 579 15.21 25.72 29.07
N LEU A 580 13.93 25.38 29.32
CA LEU A 580 12.79 26.28 29.17
C LEU A 580 12.96 27.63 29.87
N ALA A 581 13.65 27.67 31.01
CA ALA A 581 13.93 28.91 31.73
C ALA A 581 14.73 29.92 30.89
N CYS A 582 15.60 29.44 30.00
CA CYS A 582 16.34 30.30 29.06
C CYS A 582 15.57 30.53 27.76
N GLY A 583 14.94 29.49 27.19
CA GLY A 583 14.30 29.58 25.87
C GLY A 583 13.01 30.40 25.80
N GLN A 584 12.49 30.86 26.94
CA GLN A 584 11.34 31.77 27.00
C GLN A 584 11.73 33.26 27.00
N ASP A 585 13.02 33.56 27.20
CA ASP A 585 13.54 34.93 27.27
C ASP A 585 14.44 35.25 26.06
N PRO A 586 14.02 36.18 25.17
CA PRO A 586 14.82 36.58 24.01
C PRO A 586 16.24 37.05 24.39
N GLU A 587 16.44 37.70 25.53
CA GLU A 587 17.77 38.19 25.93
C GLU A 587 18.72 37.05 26.26
N LEU A 588 18.26 36.06 27.01
CA LEU A 588 19.05 34.88 27.37
C LEU A 588 19.42 34.08 26.11
N VAL A 589 18.45 33.86 25.20
CA VAL A 589 18.69 33.16 23.93
C VAL A 589 19.74 33.88 23.08
N ARG A 590 19.62 35.20 22.92
CA ARG A 590 20.59 36.01 22.17
C ARG A 590 22.00 35.89 22.74
N ASN A 591 22.13 35.96 24.07
CA ASN A 591 23.42 35.88 24.74
C ASN A 591 24.06 34.50 24.63
N ILE A 592 23.29 33.42 24.81
CA ILE A 592 23.78 32.04 24.63
C ILE A 592 24.28 31.83 23.21
N CYS A 593 23.49 32.22 22.20
CA CYS A 593 23.88 32.10 20.80
C CYS A 593 25.17 32.88 20.51
N ARG A 594 25.30 34.10 21.08
CA ARG A 594 26.51 34.92 20.94
C ARG A 594 27.74 34.26 21.55
N TRP A 595 27.60 33.57 22.69
CA TRP A 595 28.71 32.85 23.31
C TRP A 595 29.14 31.65 22.48
N VAL A 596 28.19 30.85 21.99
CA VAL A 596 28.48 29.69 21.14
C VAL A 596 29.11 30.14 19.82
N ARG A 597 28.58 31.18 19.17
CA ARG A 597 29.16 31.72 17.93
C ARG A 597 30.61 32.16 18.09
N GLN A 598 30.98 32.69 19.27
CA GLN A 598 32.37 33.07 19.59
C GLN A 598 33.29 31.85 19.80
N ALA A 599 32.73 30.70 20.19
CA ALA A 599 33.49 29.50 20.52
C ALA A 599 33.73 28.58 19.31
N VAL A 600 32.74 28.44 18.42
CA VAL A 600 32.77 27.47 17.31
C VAL A 600 32.67 28.13 15.95
N LYS A 601 33.11 27.43 14.91
CA LYS A 601 33.02 27.80 13.49
C LYS A 601 31.96 26.99 12.75
N ILE A 602 31.69 25.75 13.17
CA ILE A 602 30.61 24.95 12.59
C ILE A 602 29.24 25.64 12.77
N PRO A 603 28.24 25.33 11.92
CA PRO A 603 26.91 25.88 12.10
C PRO A 603 26.25 25.43 13.40
N PHE A 604 25.40 26.27 13.99
CA PHE A 604 24.58 25.87 15.13
C PHE A 604 23.15 26.42 15.08
N PHE A 605 22.24 25.64 15.66
CA PHE A 605 20.81 25.89 15.64
C PHE A 605 20.25 26.00 17.05
N ALA A 606 19.48 27.04 17.34
CA ALA A 606 18.78 27.13 18.62
C ALA A 606 17.47 26.33 18.56
N LYS A 607 17.31 25.32 19.41
CA LYS A 607 16.04 24.58 19.52
C LYS A 607 15.06 25.34 20.37
N LEU A 608 13.93 25.73 19.78
CA LEU A 608 12.94 26.63 20.37
C LEU A 608 11.80 25.87 21.04
N THR A 609 11.26 26.46 22.10
CA THR A 609 10.14 25.92 22.85
C THR A 609 8.85 26.49 22.28
N PRO A 610 7.80 25.68 22.07
CA PRO A 610 6.50 26.21 21.66
C PRO A 610 5.76 26.88 22.83
N ASN A 611 6.29 26.79 24.06
CA ASN A 611 5.67 27.27 25.29
C ASN A 611 5.99 28.76 25.55
N VAL A 612 5.82 29.59 24.52
CA VAL A 612 6.05 31.05 24.54
C VAL A 612 4.90 31.76 23.85
N THR A 613 4.65 33.01 24.25
CA THR A 613 3.61 33.83 23.61
C THR A 613 3.94 34.11 22.15
N ASN A 614 5.19 34.51 21.86
CA ASN A 614 5.64 34.78 20.50
C ASN A 614 6.98 34.11 20.21
N ILE A 615 6.94 32.99 19.50
CA ILE A 615 8.13 32.24 19.13
C ILE A 615 9.03 32.97 18.14
N VAL A 616 8.46 33.91 17.37
CA VAL A 616 9.22 34.71 16.39
C VAL A 616 10.25 35.60 17.08
N ASP A 617 9.94 36.15 18.26
CA ASP A 617 10.87 37.01 18.99
C ASP A 617 12.08 36.21 19.51
N ILE A 618 11.85 34.96 19.92
CA ILE A 618 12.92 34.04 20.31
C ILE A 618 13.77 33.65 19.10
N ALA A 619 13.14 33.33 17.96
CA ALA A 619 13.85 33.01 16.73
C ALA A 619 14.72 34.19 16.24
N ARG A 620 14.18 35.41 16.30
CA ARG A 620 14.91 36.65 15.96
C ARG A 620 16.09 36.86 16.91
N ALA A 621 15.90 36.67 18.21
CA ALA A 621 16.98 36.74 19.19
C ALA A 621 18.09 35.72 18.92
N ALA A 622 17.75 34.49 18.54
CA ALA A 622 18.73 33.48 18.14
C ALA A 622 19.52 33.93 16.91
N GLN A 623 18.85 34.44 15.88
CA GLN A 623 19.49 34.98 14.67
C GLN A 623 20.41 36.17 15.00
N GLU A 624 19.95 37.13 15.79
CA GLU A 624 20.76 38.28 16.26
C GLU A 624 21.96 37.87 17.11
N GLY A 625 21.86 36.73 17.80
CA GLY A 625 22.95 36.10 18.54
C GLY A 625 23.95 35.37 17.66
N GLY A 626 23.66 35.20 16.36
CA GLY A 626 24.54 34.54 15.39
C GLY A 626 24.26 33.06 15.16
N ALA A 627 23.08 32.56 15.55
CA ALA A 627 22.66 31.21 15.16
C ALA A 627 22.48 31.13 13.64
N ASP A 628 22.86 30.00 13.05
CA ASP A 628 22.75 29.74 11.60
C ASP A 628 21.34 29.27 11.20
N GLY A 629 20.47 29.03 12.18
CA GLY A 629 19.09 28.60 12.01
C GLY A 629 18.45 28.27 13.35
N VAL A 630 17.22 27.75 13.30
CA VAL A 630 16.49 27.31 14.49
C VAL A 630 15.83 25.96 14.27
N THR A 631 15.71 25.19 15.35
CA THR A 631 14.87 23.99 15.38
C THR A 631 13.51 24.34 15.98
N ALA A 632 12.43 24.19 15.21
CA ALA A 632 11.06 24.53 15.59
C ALA A 632 10.15 23.28 15.49
N THR A 633 9.71 22.67 16.58
CA THR A 633 9.87 23.06 17.99
C THR A 633 10.14 21.85 18.90
N ASN A 634 10.50 22.12 20.16
CA ASN A 634 10.49 21.11 21.22
C ASN A 634 9.04 20.73 21.63
N THR A 635 8.87 19.90 22.65
CA THR A 635 7.57 19.43 23.13
C THR A 635 6.70 20.53 23.75
N VAL A 636 5.38 20.35 23.68
CA VAL A 636 4.39 21.23 24.33
C VAL A 636 4.23 20.79 25.79
N SER A 637 4.30 21.71 26.74
CA SER A 637 4.14 21.40 28.17
C SER A 637 2.70 20.94 28.48
N GLY A 638 2.54 19.88 29.27
CA GLY A 638 1.21 19.39 29.61
C GLY A 638 1.19 18.31 30.70
N LEU A 639 -0.03 17.85 31.00
CA LEU A 639 -0.33 16.72 31.88
C LEU A 639 -1.26 15.76 31.12
N MET A 640 -0.84 14.53 30.89
CA MET A 640 -1.54 13.65 29.94
C MET A 640 -2.87 13.11 30.47
N GLY A 641 -2.95 12.88 31.78
CA GLY A 641 -4.18 12.44 32.40
C GLY A 641 -4.01 12.05 33.86
N LEU A 642 -5.14 12.02 34.54
CA LEU A 642 -5.30 11.46 35.87
C LEU A 642 -6.19 10.23 35.78
N LYS A 643 -5.97 9.28 36.68
CA LYS A 643 -6.89 8.16 36.90
C LYS A 643 -8.12 8.63 37.67
N ALA A 644 -9.14 7.78 37.74
CA ALA A 644 -10.37 8.05 38.48
C ALA A 644 -10.13 8.31 39.98
N ASP A 645 -9.06 7.76 40.57
CA ASP A 645 -8.65 8.01 41.96
C ASP A 645 -7.88 9.33 42.15
N GLY A 646 -7.72 10.13 41.09
CA GLY A 646 -6.95 11.37 41.09
C GLY A 646 -5.44 11.19 40.94
N SER A 647 -4.92 9.96 40.94
CA SER A 647 -3.47 9.72 40.77
C SER A 647 -3.04 9.92 39.31
N PRO A 648 -1.84 10.48 39.05
CA PRO A 648 -1.39 10.79 37.70
C PRO A 648 -0.87 9.56 36.95
N TRP A 649 -0.77 9.70 35.63
CA TRP A 649 0.02 8.80 34.79
C TRP A 649 0.91 9.62 33.83
N PRO A 650 2.26 9.57 33.96
CA PRO A 650 3.04 8.71 34.85
C PRO A 650 2.94 9.11 36.33
N GLY A 651 2.94 8.11 37.23
CA GLY A 651 3.01 8.29 38.69
C GLY A 651 4.28 7.63 39.25
N VAL A 652 5.19 8.44 39.79
CA VAL A 652 6.55 8.07 40.22
C VAL A 652 6.61 7.85 41.73
N GLY A 653 7.32 6.79 42.15
CA GLY A 653 7.54 6.46 43.55
C GLY A 653 6.28 5.95 44.27
N ARG A 654 6.40 5.70 45.58
CA ARG A 654 5.29 5.18 46.42
C ARG A 654 4.09 6.13 46.46
N ASP A 655 4.36 7.43 46.48
CA ASP A 655 3.36 8.48 46.53
C ASP A 655 2.74 8.81 45.16
N ARG A 656 3.15 8.10 44.10
CA ARG A 656 2.66 8.28 42.71
C ARG A 656 2.71 9.75 42.24
N ARG A 657 3.80 10.46 42.54
CA ARG A 657 3.95 11.87 42.18
C ARG A 657 4.21 12.04 40.69
N THR A 658 3.92 13.23 40.15
CA THR A 658 4.26 13.58 38.78
C THR A 658 4.70 15.04 38.69
N THR A 659 5.18 15.44 37.52
CA THR A 659 5.42 16.83 37.13
C THR A 659 4.87 17.04 35.71
N TYR A 660 4.78 18.30 35.26
CA TYR A 660 4.41 18.57 33.87
C TYR A 660 5.46 17.96 32.93
N GLY A 661 4.98 17.28 31.89
CA GLY A 661 5.80 16.65 30.88
C GLY A 661 5.72 17.34 29.54
N GLY A 662 6.54 16.88 28.60
CA GLY A 662 6.52 17.29 27.20
C GLY A 662 5.62 16.37 26.36
N VAL A 663 4.55 16.92 25.79
CA VAL A 663 3.71 16.29 24.77
C VAL A 663 4.40 16.35 23.41
N SER A 664 4.43 15.21 22.72
CA SER A 664 5.00 15.00 21.39
C SER A 664 4.02 14.25 20.48
N GLY A 665 4.37 14.06 19.20
CA GLY A 665 3.56 13.30 18.24
C GLY A 665 2.58 14.17 17.44
N ASN A 666 1.69 13.51 16.70
CA ASN A 666 0.79 14.17 15.76
C ASN A 666 -0.11 15.22 16.43
N ALA A 667 -0.50 15.02 17.68
CA ALA A 667 -1.33 15.98 18.43
C ALA A 667 -0.73 17.41 18.51
N ILE A 668 0.61 17.54 18.42
CA ILE A 668 1.27 18.86 18.44
C ILE A 668 1.64 19.38 17.05
N ARG A 669 1.38 18.62 15.98
CA ARG A 669 1.70 19.04 14.59
C ARG A 669 1.13 20.42 14.24
N PRO A 670 -0.14 20.76 14.58
CA PRO A 670 -0.69 22.09 14.27
C PRO A 670 0.10 23.24 14.93
N ILE A 671 0.60 23.02 16.16
CA ILE A 671 1.40 24.01 16.89
C ILE A 671 2.78 24.18 16.21
N ALA A 672 3.41 23.07 15.82
CA ALA A 672 4.68 23.09 15.11
C ALA A 672 4.57 23.72 13.72
N LEU A 673 3.54 23.40 12.92
CA LEU A 673 3.29 24.03 11.62
C LEU A 673 3.10 25.55 11.74
N ARG A 674 2.35 26.00 12.75
CA ARG A 674 2.22 27.44 13.05
C ARG A 674 3.57 28.06 13.38
N ALA A 675 4.37 27.43 14.24
CA ALA A 675 5.67 27.94 14.61
C ALA A 675 6.62 28.08 13.41
N VAL A 676 6.74 27.02 12.60
CA VAL A 676 7.59 27.00 11.40
C VAL A 676 7.15 28.08 10.41
N SER A 677 5.86 28.14 10.06
CA SER A 677 5.36 29.13 9.10
C SER A 677 5.46 30.57 9.61
N ALA A 678 5.22 30.82 10.90
CA ALA A 678 5.38 32.15 11.48
C ALA A 678 6.84 32.62 11.45
N ILE A 679 7.79 31.75 11.80
CA ILE A 679 9.22 32.04 11.74
C ILE A 679 9.65 32.29 10.29
N ALA A 680 9.27 31.40 9.36
CA ALA A 680 9.64 31.52 7.96
C ALA A 680 9.12 32.80 7.30
N ARG A 681 7.91 33.26 7.66
CA ARG A 681 7.37 34.55 7.20
C ARG A 681 8.10 35.75 7.80
N ALA A 682 8.44 35.67 9.08
CA ALA A 682 9.06 36.79 9.80
C ALA A 682 10.55 36.93 9.51
N LEU A 683 11.24 35.82 9.23
CA LEU A 683 12.68 35.75 8.96
C LEU A 683 12.93 34.98 7.63
N PRO A 684 12.60 35.57 6.46
CA PRO A 684 12.74 34.89 5.18
C PRO A 684 14.16 34.41 4.93
N GLY A 685 14.31 33.14 4.52
CA GLY A 685 15.60 32.52 4.24
C GLY A 685 16.40 32.07 5.47
N PHE A 686 15.91 32.34 6.69
CA PHE A 686 16.54 31.82 7.90
C PHE A 686 16.28 30.30 8.01
N PRO A 687 17.33 29.45 8.10
CA PRO A 687 17.16 28.00 8.14
C PRO A 687 16.30 27.49 9.29
N ILE A 688 15.38 26.57 8.99
CA ILE A 688 14.49 25.96 9.98
C ILE A 688 14.56 24.43 9.88
N LEU A 689 14.86 23.79 11.00
CA LEU A 689 14.72 22.35 11.21
C LEU A 689 13.35 22.11 11.88
N ALA A 690 12.43 21.45 11.20
CA ALA A 690 11.10 21.20 11.76
C ALA A 690 11.08 19.99 12.69
N THR A 691 10.35 20.06 13.80
CA THR A 691 9.98 18.92 14.64
C THR A 691 8.62 19.14 15.27
N GLY A 692 7.78 18.10 15.25
CA GLY A 692 6.46 18.10 15.86
C GLY A 692 5.46 17.33 15.03
N GLY A 693 5.32 16.04 15.32
CA GLY A 693 4.31 15.19 14.69
C GLY A 693 4.55 14.87 13.21
N ILE A 694 5.79 14.91 12.72
CA ILE A 694 6.14 14.40 11.39
C ILE A 694 6.14 12.87 11.47
N GLU A 695 5.32 12.23 10.63
CA GLU A 695 5.14 10.76 10.65
C GLU A 695 5.05 10.12 9.27
N SER A 696 5.15 10.91 8.20
CA SER A 696 5.05 10.48 6.81
C SER A 696 5.77 11.44 5.87
N ALA A 697 6.00 11.02 4.62
CA ALA A 697 6.46 11.91 3.56
C ALA A 697 5.51 13.10 3.32
N GLU A 698 4.20 12.87 3.38
CA GLU A 698 3.17 13.89 3.19
C GLU A 698 3.23 14.96 4.31
N SER A 699 3.26 14.53 5.58
CA SER A 699 3.39 15.46 6.71
C SER A 699 4.76 16.16 6.68
N GLY A 700 5.83 15.49 6.27
CA GLY A 700 7.12 16.11 6.02
C GLY A 700 7.06 17.21 4.95
N LEU A 701 6.38 16.93 3.83
CA LEU A 701 6.17 17.90 2.75
C LEU A 701 5.38 19.14 3.21
N GLN A 702 4.43 18.98 4.13
CA GLN A 702 3.72 20.13 4.73
C GLN A 702 4.69 21.08 5.45
N PHE A 703 5.67 20.54 6.19
CA PHE A 703 6.68 21.36 6.86
C PHE A 703 7.65 22.02 5.88
N LEU A 704 8.04 21.33 4.80
CA LEU A 704 8.83 21.93 3.73
C LEU A 704 8.06 23.12 3.11
N HIS A 705 6.79 22.91 2.72
CA HIS A 705 5.93 23.99 2.22
C HIS A 705 5.74 25.13 3.22
N ALA A 706 5.76 24.85 4.53
CA ALA A 706 5.68 25.85 5.60
C ALA A 706 6.99 26.63 5.82
N GLY A 707 8.11 26.22 5.22
CA GLY A 707 9.38 26.94 5.24
C GLY A 707 10.54 26.22 5.92
N ALA A 708 10.36 24.98 6.39
CA ALA A 708 11.46 24.16 6.88
C ALA A 708 12.34 23.63 5.74
N SER A 709 13.61 23.36 6.03
CA SER A 709 14.54 22.73 5.07
C SER A 709 14.79 21.26 5.38
N VAL A 710 14.79 20.89 6.67
CA VAL A 710 14.96 19.50 7.14
C VAL A 710 13.96 19.17 8.25
N LEU A 711 13.77 17.88 8.50
CA LEU A 711 12.63 17.29 9.19
C LEU A 711 13.11 16.31 10.27
N GLN A 712 13.01 16.70 11.53
CA GLN A 712 13.34 15.88 12.69
C GLN A 712 12.15 15.02 13.14
N VAL A 713 12.40 13.74 13.39
CA VAL A 713 11.40 12.74 13.76
C VAL A 713 11.72 12.08 15.10
N CYS A 714 10.71 11.87 15.94
CA CYS A 714 10.81 11.13 17.20
C CYS A 714 9.63 10.17 17.38
N SER A 715 8.44 10.71 17.59
CA SER A 715 7.28 9.93 18.01
C SER A 715 6.83 8.89 16.98
N ALA A 716 7.06 9.12 15.69
CA ALA A 716 6.75 8.13 14.66
C ALA A 716 7.66 6.90 14.77
N VAL A 717 8.94 7.09 15.07
CA VAL A 717 9.89 6.00 15.36
C VAL A 717 9.53 5.31 16.70
N GLN A 718 9.04 6.04 17.69
CA GLN A 718 8.55 5.42 18.95
C GLN A 718 7.28 4.58 18.74
N ASN A 719 6.42 4.95 17.79
CA ASN A 719 5.25 4.17 17.39
C ASN A 719 5.64 2.93 16.55
N GLN A 720 6.83 2.91 15.96
CA GLN A 720 7.28 1.92 14.99
C GLN A 720 8.76 1.59 15.23
N ASP A 721 9.64 1.89 14.27
CA ASP A 721 11.07 1.58 14.29
C ASP A 721 11.80 2.44 13.24
N PHE A 722 13.09 2.16 12.99
CA PHE A 722 13.93 2.97 12.10
C PHE A 722 13.61 2.79 10.60
N THR A 723 12.97 1.70 10.20
CA THR A 723 12.71 1.38 8.78
C THR A 723 11.72 2.33 8.11
N VAL A 724 10.97 3.12 8.90
CA VAL A 724 10.06 4.15 8.39
C VAL A 724 10.75 5.18 7.49
N ILE A 725 12.08 5.31 7.56
CA ILE A 725 12.83 6.16 6.64
C ILE A 725 12.69 5.75 5.18
N GLU A 726 12.60 4.45 4.88
CA GLU A 726 12.39 4.00 3.50
C GLU A 726 11.04 4.52 2.99
N ASP A 727 9.98 4.40 3.80
CA ASP A 727 8.66 4.96 3.50
C ASP A 727 8.71 6.47 3.26
N TYR A 728 9.46 7.22 4.10
CA TYR A 728 9.55 8.67 3.99
C TYR A 728 10.28 9.12 2.74
N CYS A 729 11.42 8.50 2.44
CA CYS A 729 12.20 8.79 1.26
C CYS A 729 11.43 8.45 -0.02
N ILE A 730 10.87 7.25 -0.12
CA ILE A 730 10.12 6.80 -1.29
C ILE A 730 8.84 7.61 -1.47
N GLY A 731 8.12 7.89 -0.37
CA GLY A 731 6.93 8.73 -0.42
C GLY A 731 7.22 10.15 -0.87
N LEU A 732 8.33 10.74 -0.44
CA LEU A 732 8.72 12.09 -0.85
C LEU A 732 9.10 12.12 -2.33
N LYS A 733 9.90 11.14 -2.79
CA LYS A 733 10.23 10.97 -4.21
C LYS A 733 8.98 10.90 -5.07
N ALA A 734 7.98 10.10 -4.68
CA ALA A 734 6.71 10.00 -5.41
C ALA A 734 5.95 11.33 -5.43
N LEU A 735 5.83 12.02 -4.29
CA LEU A 735 5.15 13.32 -4.22
C LEU A 735 5.82 14.40 -5.10
N LEU A 736 7.15 14.36 -5.23
CA LEU A 736 7.90 15.24 -6.14
C LEU A 736 7.67 14.84 -7.61
N TYR A 737 7.78 13.55 -7.91
CA TYR A 737 7.63 13.02 -9.26
C TYR A 737 6.24 13.29 -9.84
N LEU A 738 5.17 12.99 -9.08
CA LEU A 738 3.79 13.13 -9.54
C LEU A 738 3.43 14.58 -9.87
N LYS A 739 4.06 15.56 -9.21
CA LYS A 739 3.88 16.99 -9.57
C LYS A 739 4.32 17.29 -11.00
N SER A 740 5.20 16.49 -11.60
CA SER A 740 5.69 16.64 -12.98
C SER A 740 4.78 16.01 -14.05
N ILE A 741 3.80 15.21 -13.62
CA ILE A 741 2.84 14.52 -14.50
C ILE A 741 1.58 15.40 -14.63
N GLU A 742 1.24 15.79 -15.86
CA GLU A 742 0.13 16.72 -16.11
C GLU A 742 -1.23 16.02 -16.01
N GLU A 743 -1.29 14.77 -16.46
CA GLU A 743 -2.47 13.91 -16.47
C GLU A 743 -2.99 13.59 -15.06
N LEU A 744 -2.15 13.77 -14.04
CA LEU A 744 -2.46 13.51 -12.62
C LEU A 744 -2.57 14.81 -11.81
N SER A 745 -2.75 15.96 -12.48
CA SER A 745 -2.77 17.28 -11.82
C SER A 745 -3.96 17.50 -10.87
N ASP A 746 -5.03 16.70 -11.01
CA ASP A 746 -6.20 16.71 -10.14
C ASP A 746 -6.10 15.76 -8.94
N TRP A 747 -4.98 15.02 -8.81
CA TRP A 747 -4.68 14.19 -7.64
C TRP A 747 -4.20 15.05 -6.47
N ASP A 748 -4.57 14.64 -5.25
CA ASP A 748 -4.00 15.22 -4.03
C ASP A 748 -2.81 14.37 -3.57
N GLY A 749 -1.61 14.78 -3.98
CA GLY A 749 -0.39 14.03 -3.71
C GLY A 749 -0.40 12.68 -4.42
N GLN A 750 -0.51 11.59 -3.65
CA GLN A 750 -0.64 10.23 -4.19
C GLN A 750 -2.09 9.74 -4.26
N SER A 751 -3.05 10.52 -3.75
CA SER A 751 -4.46 10.13 -3.67
C SER A 751 -5.19 10.49 -4.97
N PRO A 752 -5.74 9.50 -5.71
CA PRO A 752 -6.57 9.78 -6.87
C PRO A 752 -7.85 10.52 -6.46
N PRO A 753 -8.45 11.30 -7.37
CA PRO A 753 -9.75 11.91 -7.13
C PRO A 753 -10.77 10.87 -6.67
N THR A 754 -11.45 11.14 -5.55
CA THR A 754 -12.43 10.22 -5.01
C THR A 754 -13.61 10.06 -5.99
N THR A 755 -13.71 8.88 -6.59
CA THR A 755 -14.85 8.51 -7.43
C THR A 755 -16.07 8.17 -6.59
N ARG A 756 -17.28 8.33 -7.14
CA ARG A 756 -18.51 7.87 -6.47
C ARG A 756 -18.45 6.37 -6.21
N HIS A 757 -18.52 6.00 -4.94
CA HIS A 757 -18.39 4.61 -4.52
C HIS A 757 -19.35 4.23 -3.39
N GLN A 758 -19.64 2.94 -3.28
CA GLN A 758 -20.20 2.32 -2.09
C GLN A 758 -19.29 1.17 -1.67
N ARG A 759 -18.82 1.19 -0.42
CA ARG A 759 -17.84 0.21 0.10
C ARG A 759 -16.57 0.10 -0.78
N GLY A 760 -16.09 1.24 -1.29
CA GLY A 760 -14.93 1.31 -2.19
C GLY A 760 -15.17 0.85 -3.63
N LYS A 761 -16.36 0.32 -3.97
CA LYS A 761 -16.69 -0.11 -5.33
C LYS A 761 -17.35 1.02 -6.12
N PRO A 762 -16.94 1.29 -7.37
CA PRO A 762 -17.55 2.32 -8.21
C PRO A 762 -19.06 2.09 -8.40
N ILE A 763 -19.84 3.17 -8.39
CA ILE A 763 -21.28 3.12 -8.65
C ILE A 763 -21.53 3.34 -10.14
N PRO A 764 -22.14 2.40 -10.87
CA PRO A 764 -22.47 2.60 -12.27
C PRO A 764 -23.51 3.71 -12.40
N ARG A 765 -23.27 4.66 -13.31
CA ARG A 765 -24.22 5.74 -13.61
C ARG A 765 -25.39 5.19 -14.42
N LEU A 766 -26.41 4.70 -13.73
CA LEU A 766 -27.63 4.19 -14.35
C LEU A 766 -28.57 5.36 -14.65
N GLN A 767 -28.84 5.63 -15.92
CA GLN A 767 -29.69 6.74 -16.35
C GLN A 767 -31.09 6.70 -15.70
N ASP A 768 -31.63 5.49 -15.51
CA ASP A 768 -32.91 5.25 -14.84
C ASP A 768 -32.90 5.58 -13.35
N LEU A 769 -31.73 5.81 -12.73
CA LEU A 769 -31.56 6.14 -11.31
C LEU A 769 -31.00 7.56 -11.07
N VAL A 770 -30.59 8.27 -12.11
CA VAL A 770 -30.05 9.64 -11.97
C VAL A 770 -31.11 10.55 -11.34
N GLY A 771 -30.76 11.18 -10.23
CA GLY A 771 -31.63 12.12 -9.51
C GLY A 771 -32.75 11.48 -8.69
N LYS A 772 -32.77 10.15 -8.53
CA LYS A 772 -33.80 9.45 -7.73
C LYS A 772 -33.47 9.33 -6.24
N GLY A 773 -32.23 9.66 -5.81
CA GLY A 773 -31.84 9.64 -4.40
C GLY A 773 -32.22 8.34 -3.68
N LEU A 774 -31.83 7.19 -4.23
CA LEU A 774 -32.16 5.90 -3.60
C LEU A 774 -31.06 5.53 -2.61
N PRO A 775 -31.36 5.22 -1.33
CA PRO A 775 -30.36 4.70 -0.42
C PRO A 775 -30.07 3.21 -0.68
N SER A 776 -29.04 2.67 -0.02
CA SER A 776 -28.55 1.30 -0.24
C SER A 776 -29.08 0.31 0.82
N PHE A 777 -30.35 0.44 1.21
CA PHE A 777 -31.04 -0.47 2.14
C PHE A 777 -32.51 -0.68 1.77
N GLY A 778 -33.15 -1.70 2.37
CA GLY A 778 -34.60 -1.94 2.27
C GLY A 778 -35.13 -2.05 0.83
N PRO A 779 -36.35 -1.54 0.53
CA PRO A 779 -36.96 -1.63 -0.80
C PRO A 779 -36.18 -0.84 -1.86
N TYR A 780 -35.45 0.20 -1.46
CA TYR A 780 -34.62 1.01 -2.36
C TYR A 780 -33.44 0.21 -2.91
N LEU A 781 -32.82 -0.63 -2.09
CA LEU A 781 -31.75 -1.52 -2.54
C LEU A 781 -32.27 -2.55 -3.56
N GLU A 782 -33.48 -3.08 -3.39
CA GLU A 782 -34.08 -3.95 -4.40
C GLU A 782 -34.31 -3.22 -5.71
N GLN A 783 -34.81 -1.98 -5.67
CA GLN A 783 -34.99 -1.16 -6.86
C GLN A 783 -33.67 -0.91 -7.58
N LYS A 784 -32.59 -0.60 -6.84
CA LYS A 784 -31.23 -0.48 -7.42
C LYS A 784 -30.77 -1.78 -8.08
N LYS A 785 -30.94 -2.93 -7.40
CA LYS A 785 -30.58 -4.24 -7.93
C LYS A 785 -31.35 -4.57 -9.21
N ARG A 786 -32.65 -4.28 -9.26
CA ARG A 786 -33.50 -4.47 -10.45
C ARG A 786 -33.04 -3.58 -11.61
N ALA A 787 -32.77 -2.29 -11.35
CA ALA A 787 -32.27 -1.37 -12.37
C ALA A 787 -30.91 -1.80 -12.93
N LEU A 788 -29.99 -2.25 -12.06
CA LEU A 788 -28.69 -2.77 -12.48
C LEU A 788 -28.82 -4.05 -13.32
N ALA A 789 -29.73 -4.95 -12.94
CA ALA A 789 -30.00 -6.16 -13.73
C ALA A 789 -30.53 -5.84 -15.13
N ILE A 790 -31.48 -4.89 -15.24
CA ILE A 790 -32.01 -4.41 -16.52
C ILE A 790 -30.90 -3.77 -17.35
N TYR A 791 -30.05 -2.94 -16.73
CA TYR A 791 -28.91 -2.33 -17.41
C TYR A 791 -27.93 -3.38 -17.95
N ASN A 792 -27.56 -4.38 -17.14
CA ASN A 792 -26.66 -5.45 -17.57
C ASN A 792 -27.27 -6.27 -18.72
N GLN A 793 -28.60 -6.51 -18.69
CA GLN A 793 -29.29 -7.15 -19.81
C GLN A 793 -29.23 -6.30 -21.07
N LYS A 794 -29.52 -4.99 -20.99
CA LYS A 794 -29.37 -4.07 -22.13
C LYS A 794 -27.94 -4.04 -22.67
N MET A 795 -26.93 -4.10 -21.81
CA MET A 795 -25.52 -4.15 -22.23
C MET A 795 -25.15 -5.46 -22.92
N ARG A 796 -25.73 -6.58 -22.49
CA ARG A 796 -25.60 -7.87 -23.17
C ARG A 796 -26.24 -7.86 -24.57
N ASP A 797 -27.37 -7.19 -24.71
CA ASP A 797 -28.13 -7.14 -25.97
C ASP A 797 -27.57 -6.09 -26.96
N ARG A 798 -26.64 -5.23 -26.53
CA ARG A 798 -25.96 -4.28 -27.43
C ARG A 798 -24.94 -5.00 -28.31
N GLU A 799 -25.09 -4.86 -29.63
CA GLU A 799 -24.11 -5.30 -30.63
C GLU A 799 -22.88 -4.38 -30.74
N GLU A 800 -22.88 -3.25 -30.03
CA GLU A 800 -21.82 -2.22 -30.12
C GLU A 800 -20.48 -2.73 -29.58
N ARG A 801 -19.46 -2.61 -30.43
CA ARG A 801 -18.09 -3.03 -30.16
C ARG A 801 -17.42 -2.06 -29.22
N VAL A 802 -17.19 -2.46 -27.97
CA VAL A 802 -16.25 -1.73 -27.10
C VAL A 802 -14.84 -2.11 -27.53
N THR A 803 -14.30 -1.36 -28.49
CA THR A 803 -12.87 -1.42 -28.82
C THR A 803 -12.11 -0.65 -27.74
N VAL A 804 -11.38 -1.36 -26.89
CA VAL A 804 -10.44 -0.74 -25.96
C VAL A 804 -9.08 -0.70 -26.64
N ASP A 805 -8.40 0.44 -26.55
CA ASP A 805 -7.01 0.56 -26.96
C ASP A 805 -6.16 -0.43 -26.14
N PRO A 806 -5.48 -1.40 -26.77
CA PRO A 806 -4.67 -2.37 -26.05
C PRO A 806 -3.43 -1.76 -25.39
N SER A 807 -3.11 -0.50 -25.63
CA SER A 807 -1.95 0.16 -25.04
C SER A 807 -2.25 0.70 -23.63
N ARG A 808 -1.43 0.28 -22.66
CA ARG A 808 -1.41 0.88 -21.32
C ARG A 808 -1.00 2.34 -21.42
N SER A 809 -1.77 3.24 -20.80
CA SER A 809 -1.38 4.64 -20.65
C SER A 809 -0.12 4.76 -19.77
N THR A 810 1.00 5.11 -20.38
CA THR A 810 2.24 5.46 -19.69
C THR A 810 2.43 6.97 -19.69
N PHE A 811 2.60 7.57 -18.53
CA PHE A 811 2.81 9.01 -18.40
C PHE A 811 4.29 9.33 -18.24
N THR A 812 4.71 10.44 -18.86
CA THR A 812 6.08 10.94 -18.78
C THR A 812 6.08 12.36 -18.20
N PRO A 813 7.14 12.75 -17.46
CA PRO A 813 7.27 14.11 -16.96
C PRO A 813 7.19 15.15 -18.09
N LYS A 814 6.23 16.07 -18.02
CA LYS A 814 6.11 17.20 -18.99
C LYS A 814 6.84 18.46 -18.54
N LYS A 815 7.37 18.45 -17.32
CA LYS A 815 8.19 19.51 -16.73
C LYS A 815 9.25 18.88 -15.82
N PRO A 816 10.33 19.61 -15.47
CA PRO A 816 11.32 19.10 -14.54
C PRO A 816 10.70 18.67 -13.20
N VAL A 817 11.16 17.55 -12.66
CA VAL A 817 10.79 17.11 -11.31
C VAL A 817 11.32 18.14 -10.31
N ALA A 818 10.45 18.60 -9.42
CA ALA A 818 10.83 19.61 -8.42
C ALA A 818 11.83 19.03 -7.42
N THR A 819 12.83 19.83 -7.04
CA THR A 819 13.74 19.51 -5.93
C THR A 819 13.09 19.88 -4.59
N VAL A 820 13.64 19.39 -3.47
CA VAL A 820 13.21 19.82 -2.13
C VAL A 820 13.29 21.34 -1.99
N LYS A 821 14.37 21.95 -2.47
CA LYS A 821 14.59 23.41 -2.44
C LYS A 821 13.45 24.18 -3.11
N ASP A 822 12.93 23.67 -4.23
CA ASP A 822 11.85 24.34 -4.98
C ASP A 822 10.54 24.40 -4.20
N LEU A 823 10.35 23.54 -3.20
CA LEU A 823 9.12 23.43 -2.42
C LEU A 823 9.15 24.22 -1.11
N ILE A 824 10.33 24.60 -0.62
CA ILE A 824 10.47 25.29 0.66
C ILE A 824 9.66 26.60 0.64
N GLY A 825 8.75 26.75 1.60
CA GLY A 825 7.97 27.98 1.80
C GLY A 825 6.83 28.23 0.80
N ARG A 826 6.50 27.29 -0.09
CA ARG A 826 5.42 27.50 -1.09
C ARG A 826 4.05 27.80 -0.49
N ALA A 827 3.76 27.31 0.73
CA ALA A 827 2.48 27.55 1.38
C ALA A 827 2.38 28.95 2.01
N LEU A 828 3.49 29.66 2.21
CA LEU A 828 3.51 30.92 2.97
C LEU A 828 2.65 32.02 2.33
N LYS A 829 2.53 32.04 1.00
CA LYS A 829 1.68 32.99 0.27
C LYS A 829 0.18 32.84 0.56
N HIS A 830 -0.24 31.71 1.12
CA HIS A 830 -1.62 31.42 1.48
C HIS A 830 -1.93 31.71 2.97
N ILE A 831 -0.93 32.17 3.73
CA ILE A 831 -1.05 32.41 5.17
C ILE A 831 -0.98 33.92 5.43
N GLY A 832 -2.07 34.50 5.91
CA GLY A 832 -2.24 35.95 6.08
C GLY A 832 -3.01 36.31 7.36
N ALA A 833 -3.23 37.61 7.58
CA ALA A 833 -4.16 38.07 8.59
C ALA A 833 -5.61 37.74 8.19
N TYR A 834 -6.52 37.66 9.17
CA TYR A 834 -7.94 37.38 8.90
C TYR A 834 -8.57 38.39 7.93
N GLN A 835 -8.17 39.67 8.02
CA GLN A 835 -8.68 40.75 7.17
C GLN A 835 -8.28 40.61 5.69
N GLU A 836 -7.28 39.77 5.38
CA GLU A 836 -6.85 39.47 4.01
C GLU A 836 -7.71 38.37 3.36
N LEU A 837 -8.58 37.70 4.13
CA LEU A 837 -9.46 36.65 3.64
C LEU A 837 -10.73 37.26 3.01
N ASN A 838 -11.08 36.80 1.82
CA ASN A 838 -12.27 37.26 1.12
C ASN A 838 -13.54 36.78 1.84
N ASN A 839 -14.35 37.72 2.35
CA ASN A 839 -15.61 37.41 3.01
C ASN A 839 -16.83 37.47 2.06
N GLU A 840 -16.63 37.79 0.79
CA GLU A 840 -17.64 37.80 -0.27
C GLU A 840 -17.68 36.47 -1.03
N GLU A 841 -16.54 35.80 -1.18
CA GLU A 841 -16.41 34.47 -1.81
C GLU A 841 -16.79 33.32 -0.85
N GLN A 842 -18.07 33.30 -0.45
CA GLN A 842 -18.61 32.29 0.46
C GLN A 842 -18.87 30.94 -0.23
N VAL A 843 -18.92 29.88 0.57
CA VAL A 843 -19.20 28.51 0.13
C VAL A 843 -20.46 27.93 0.78
N GLN A 844 -20.97 26.84 0.20
CA GLN A 844 -22.05 26.03 0.75
C GLN A 844 -21.68 24.55 0.67
N ALA A 845 -22.16 23.75 1.62
CA ALA A 845 -21.97 22.31 1.57
C ALA A 845 -22.86 21.67 0.50
N PHE A 846 -22.30 20.75 -0.27
CA PHE A 846 -23.00 19.89 -1.22
C PHE A 846 -22.77 18.44 -0.81
N ILE A 847 -23.83 17.62 -0.77
CA ILE A 847 -23.75 16.20 -0.40
C ILE A 847 -24.03 15.35 -1.63
N ASP A 848 -23.13 14.42 -1.92
CA ASP A 848 -23.34 13.39 -2.94
C ASP A 848 -24.15 12.23 -2.35
N GLU A 849 -25.43 12.16 -2.72
CA GLU A 849 -26.38 11.14 -2.24
C GLU A 849 -25.95 9.71 -2.59
N ASP A 850 -25.23 9.51 -3.70
CA ASP A 850 -24.77 8.18 -4.13
C ASP A 850 -23.67 7.65 -3.20
N MET A 851 -22.87 8.55 -2.61
CA MET A 851 -21.79 8.22 -1.66
C MET A 851 -22.26 8.17 -0.21
N CYS A 852 -23.42 8.75 0.09
CA CYS A 852 -23.96 8.81 1.44
C CYS A 852 -24.22 7.40 2.00
N ILE A 853 -23.93 7.22 3.29
CA ILE A 853 -24.23 6.00 4.06
C ILE A 853 -25.33 6.22 5.11
N ASN A 854 -26.10 7.31 4.97
CA ASN A 854 -27.31 7.57 5.74
C ASN A 854 -27.13 7.68 7.27
N CYS A 855 -25.93 8.03 7.75
CA CYS A 855 -25.61 8.06 9.19
C CYS A 855 -26.20 9.27 9.95
N GLY A 856 -26.66 10.31 9.26
CA GLY A 856 -27.21 11.52 9.88
C GLY A 856 -26.20 12.41 10.63
N LYS A 857 -24.90 12.11 10.65
CA LYS A 857 -23.89 12.91 11.39
C LYS A 857 -23.84 14.36 10.93
N CYS A 858 -23.90 14.61 9.63
CA CYS A 858 -23.96 15.97 9.08
C CYS A 858 -25.18 16.75 9.58
N TYR A 859 -26.34 16.10 9.62
CA TYR A 859 -27.59 16.65 10.14
C TYR A 859 -27.46 17.00 11.63
N MET A 860 -27.03 16.04 12.46
CA MET A 860 -26.85 16.25 13.91
C MET A 860 -25.89 17.40 14.21
N THR A 861 -24.72 17.41 13.56
CA THR A 861 -23.73 18.48 13.76
C THR A 861 -24.23 19.84 13.30
N CYS A 862 -24.99 19.91 12.19
CA CYS A 862 -25.56 21.18 11.76
C CYS A 862 -26.68 21.67 12.70
N ASN A 863 -27.42 20.75 13.33
CA ASN A 863 -28.47 21.12 14.27
C ASN A 863 -27.92 21.61 15.61
N ASP A 864 -27.04 20.84 16.23
CA ASP A 864 -26.65 21.09 17.61
C ASP A 864 -25.33 21.87 17.72
N SER A 865 -24.66 22.12 16.58
CA SER A 865 -23.40 22.87 16.53
C SER A 865 -23.32 23.80 15.31
N GLY A 866 -24.45 24.08 14.66
CA GLY A 866 -24.49 24.87 13.44
C GLY A 866 -25.75 25.72 13.30
N TYR A 867 -26.40 25.62 12.14
CA TYR A 867 -27.42 26.56 11.67
C TYR A 867 -28.74 25.88 11.28
N GLN A 868 -28.94 24.61 11.68
CA GLN A 868 -30.14 23.81 11.37
C GLN A 868 -30.46 23.83 9.87
N ALA A 869 -29.40 23.81 9.05
CA ALA A 869 -29.45 24.04 7.61
C ALA A 869 -29.48 22.74 6.80
N ILE A 870 -29.63 21.59 7.45
CA ILE A 870 -29.71 20.29 6.81
C ILE A 870 -31.05 19.66 7.20
N THR A 871 -31.79 19.15 6.22
CA THR A 871 -32.91 18.22 6.48
C THR A 871 -32.43 16.80 6.40
N PHE A 872 -33.09 15.92 7.12
CA PHE A 872 -32.84 14.49 7.08
C PHE A 872 -34.17 13.79 6.85
N ASP A 873 -34.30 13.14 5.69
CA ASP A 873 -35.55 12.50 5.30
C ASP A 873 -35.86 11.27 6.19
N PRO A 874 -37.07 11.13 6.73
CA PRO A 874 -37.39 10.09 7.70
C PRO A 874 -37.49 8.67 7.11
N GLU A 875 -37.66 8.53 5.79
CA GLU A 875 -37.84 7.23 5.13
C GLU A 875 -36.54 6.76 4.46
N THR A 876 -35.92 7.65 3.69
CA THR A 876 -34.69 7.39 2.93
C THR A 876 -33.43 7.63 3.77
N HIS A 877 -33.54 8.38 4.86
CA HIS A 877 -32.40 8.83 5.67
C HIS A 877 -31.34 9.56 4.83
N LEU A 878 -31.74 10.27 3.78
CA LEU A 878 -30.85 11.10 2.98
C LEU A 878 -30.83 12.54 3.51
N PRO A 879 -29.63 13.12 3.72
CA PRO A 879 -29.51 14.52 4.14
C PRO A 879 -29.55 15.47 2.93
N VAL A 880 -30.24 16.60 3.07
CA VAL A 880 -30.30 17.66 2.05
C VAL A 880 -29.91 19.00 2.67
N VAL A 881 -28.96 19.70 2.05
CA VAL A 881 -28.49 21.03 2.51
C VAL A 881 -29.43 22.11 1.98
N ARG A 882 -29.94 22.96 2.87
CA ARG A 882 -30.80 24.11 2.56
C ARG A 882 -29.96 25.36 2.29
N ASP A 883 -30.55 26.34 1.60
CA ASP A 883 -29.91 27.66 1.29
C ASP A 883 -29.49 28.45 2.55
N SER A 884 -30.10 28.13 3.70
CA SER A 884 -29.76 28.67 5.02
C SER A 884 -28.36 28.26 5.53
N CYS A 885 -27.64 27.41 4.79
CA CYS A 885 -26.27 27.00 5.05
C CYS A 885 -25.31 28.20 4.97
N THR A 886 -24.34 28.23 5.87
CA THR A 886 -23.38 29.34 6.00
C THR A 886 -21.96 28.97 5.55
N GLY A 887 -21.75 27.76 5.04
CA GLY A 887 -20.42 27.32 4.63
C GLY A 887 -19.46 26.99 5.79
N CYS A 888 -19.94 26.82 7.03
CA CYS A 888 -19.08 26.58 8.20
C CYS A 888 -18.26 25.27 8.16
N THR A 889 -18.52 24.39 7.20
CA THR A 889 -17.75 23.16 6.91
C THR A 889 -17.84 22.04 7.96
N LEU A 890 -18.45 22.25 9.14
CA LEU A 890 -18.56 21.23 10.19
C LEU A 890 -19.18 19.91 9.71
N CYS A 891 -20.19 19.95 8.84
CA CYS A 891 -20.82 18.74 8.30
C CYS A 891 -19.85 17.89 7.48
N LEU A 892 -18.98 18.51 6.69
CA LEU A 892 -17.91 17.83 5.94
C LEU A 892 -16.90 17.22 6.90
N SER A 893 -16.47 17.97 7.92
CA SER A 893 -15.44 17.54 8.88
C SER A 893 -15.83 16.32 9.72
N VAL A 894 -17.12 16.03 9.88
CA VAL A 894 -17.61 14.85 10.63
C VAL A 894 -18.13 13.72 9.75
N CYS A 895 -18.13 13.91 8.43
CA CYS A 895 -18.62 12.91 7.50
C CYS A 895 -17.66 11.70 7.47
N PRO A 896 -18.15 10.47 7.65
CA PRO A 896 -17.29 9.28 7.67
C PRO A 896 -16.84 8.84 6.27
N ILE A 897 -17.37 9.45 5.21
CA ILE A 897 -17.05 9.12 3.82
C ILE A 897 -16.30 10.30 3.21
N ILE A 898 -15.04 10.07 2.86
CA ILE A 898 -14.16 11.06 2.21
C ILE A 898 -14.86 11.57 0.95
N ASP A 899 -14.88 12.90 0.77
CA ASP A 899 -15.46 13.61 -0.37
C ASP A 899 -16.95 13.39 -0.65
N CYS A 900 -17.70 12.69 0.21
CA CYS A 900 -19.16 12.62 0.12
C CYS A 900 -19.79 14.01 0.29
N ILE A 901 -19.17 14.87 1.11
CA ILE A 901 -19.56 16.28 1.24
C ILE A 901 -18.44 17.13 0.68
N LYS A 902 -18.78 18.08 -0.19
CA LYS A 902 -17.84 19.06 -0.76
C LYS A 902 -18.30 20.48 -0.44
N MET A 903 -17.36 21.40 -0.32
CA MET A 903 -17.66 22.84 -0.24
C MET A 903 -17.64 23.41 -1.66
N VAL A 904 -18.77 23.96 -2.10
CA VAL A 904 -18.92 24.57 -3.44
C VAL A 904 -19.17 26.06 -3.30
N ALA A 905 -18.79 26.85 -4.30
CA ALA A 905 -19.05 28.29 -4.31
C ALA A 905 -20.56 28.57 -4.13
N ARG A 906 -20.89 29.51 -3.25
CA ARG A 906 -22.28 29.89 -3.00
C ARG A 906 -22.81 30.65 -4.23
N THR A 907 -23.95 30.22 -4.75
CA THR A 907 -24.59 30.85 -5.92
C THR A 907 -25.60 31.93 -5.54
N THR A 908 -26.00 31.99 -4.27
CA THR A 908 -26.90 33.00 -3.71
C THR A 908 -26.13 34.02 -2.87
N PRO A 909 -26.55 35.30 -2.81
CA PRO A 909 -25.89 36.28 -1.95
C PRO A 909 -25.82 35.81 -0.49
N TYR A 910 -24.66 35.94 0.14
CA TYR A 910 -24.52 35.63 1.55
C TYR A 910 -24.98 36.81 2.42
N VAL A 911 -25.97 36.56 3.28
CA VAL A 911 -26.44 37.53 4.26
C VAL A 911 -26.22 36.96 5.65
N PRO A 912 -25.29 37.51 6.45
CA PRO A 912 -25.06 37.06 7.81
C PRO A 912 -26.33 37.17 8.66
N LYS A 913 -26.70 36.08 9.34
CA LYS A 913 -27.86 36.06 10.24
C LYS A 913 -27.52 36.83 11.52
N ARG A 914 -28.09 38.03 11.69
CA ARG A 914 -27.86 38.90 12.87
C ARG A 914 -28.82 38.65 14.03
N GLY A 915 -29.80 37.74 13.88
CA GLY A 915 -30.81 37.40 14.89
C GLY A 915 -31.91 38.45 15.03
N VAL A 916 -31.56 39.73 15.07
CA VAL A 916 -32.48 40.89 15.05
C VAL A 916 -32.11 41.85 13.91
N PRO A 917 -33.06 42.65 13.40
CA PRO A 917 -32.76 43.72 12.45
C PRO A 917 -31.69 44.64 13.02
N GLN A 918 -30.71 45.01 12.20
CA GLN A 918 -29.74 46.02 12.59
C GLN A 918 -30.49 47.35 12.78
N ALA A 919 -30.40 47.95 13.97
CA ALA A 919 -30.95 49.28 14.19
C ALA A 919 -30.37 50.21 13.12
N VAL A 920 -31.25 50.96 12.45
CA VAL A 920 -30.90 51.91 11.40
C VAL A 920 -29.66 52.69 11.85
N MET A 921 -28.57 52.64 11.07
CA MET A 921 -27.40 53.47 11.35
C MET A 921 -27.86 54.94 11.42
N PRO A 922 -27.33 55.76 12.35
CA PRO A 922 -27.49 57.20 12.24
C PRO A 922 -27.02 57.61 10.84
N VAL A 923 -27.86 58.37 10.14
CA VAL A 923 -27.44 59.06 8.92
C VAL A 923 -26.24 59.92 9.29
N CYS A 924 -25.17 59.79 8.48
CA CYS A 924 -23.87 60.49 8.49
C CYS A 924 -23.66 61.62 9.52
#